data_AF-A0A933SAQ6-F1
#
_entry.id   AF-A0A933SAQ6-F1
#
_cell.length_a   1.000
_cell.length_b   1.000
_cell.length_c   1.000
_cell.angle_alpha   90.00
_cell.angle_beta   90.00
_cell.angle_gamma   90.00
#
_symmetry.space_group_name_H-M   'P 1'
#
loop_
_entity.id
_entity.type
_entity.pdbx_description
1 polymer ?
#
loop_
_entity_poly.entity_id
_entity_poly.type
_entity_poly.pdbx_seq_one_letter_code
_entity_poly.pdbx_strand_id
1 'polypeptide(L)'
;MNFRVPFPRLMVALGAAVALLLFAGTGLKAAGGSGGPARTCYDCHKEAKQKYGSKKLVHEPVAKQKCDVCHRSHGFSQKLVLQKPAEQLCMDCHADMKKSVAKAHQHPAYVRGDCLACHDPHAANRPHLVRDDTPTGSCFNCHNGSKDEAKLPHQHAPFLKGDCVACHEAHESANAGILKRTDDGLCTGCHALAAVDAKHTKKPRAGLKCLDCHSPHASATPKLVRGGSHEPVANGECDACHVMEAGKPTAKLVAKGAALCLDCHSELQGAEGRKHPHSPIEEGDCLACHDAHRGSTAGKLLKAKPGELCARCHEDLPAELKKPVVHQAFLEGKCADCHDAHGSDHAALARTADGTMCLKCHPDVATQSAMAGGGHPPAVKKDCLRCHTAHSSDHRALLKADQRQLCTSCHGDAVRRMQDKEKHTPFSAGECSSCHSAHGSDKPHLMKAENGELCGRCHGEIKRELARESVHAPAKAGKCSSCHGGHGGIGAGLLVRPTVDLCGSCHAPIARAVQSQGAHTAAGRGDCGACHEPHGAKLNGLLKAPVKELCAKCHSDIGHKGDRVHQPVAEGNCRACHDPHGGAVAPSLTQAVPKLCLDCHDASRRNMLDAHKGNDMSQAACLGCHAAHSSTAEHLMPANRHPGFDDGKCEKCHGATGQPSATNLQASPAQLCVKCHALTKPRTAGERVHAPVAKGECRSCHSPHASDQKGLLLDQPDRLCAKCHAQVTKDANLAHGHDPVRKGECSRCHEPHRGNGVGMLKMRPAELCGSCHKDMIQKIAAGDAHPPAGRGQCLTCHDSHGSATAGMTRRTGAALCTSCHDPKKPAIQAKHAGVNMATVSCTSCHDPHVQAKGAKGFLLPAKHLPFSRGECTSCHVAQGDAKLKKQGAELCVSCHDKGGWVGRKNVHAPLKSGPQCLSCHAPHLGAAVPALRTGGNSLCFDCHEKKKFEGAVVHAAMNKGCVSCHDPHGSDGGKLIKERSIVDQCRKCHADLTKHFHRTTSDKLDPTGRPMTCTSCHDPHASQFHGLLNRDPKRELCTQCHDSSMVPQDGNTGGASHGGGGPR
;
A
#
# COMPACT_ATOMS: atom_id res chain seq x y z
N MET A 1 14.02 24.71 76.23
CA MET A 1 13.36 23.39 76.11
C MET A 1 11.88 23.66 75.90
N ASN A 2 11.19 22.98 74.96
CA ASN A 2 9.72 22.83 74.82
C ASN A 2 9.34 22.78 73.32
N PHE A 3 8.73 21.73 72.76
CA PHE A 3 7.40 21.11 72.98
C PHE A 3 6.18 21.88 72.42
N ARG A 4 5.60 21.30 71.36
CA ARG A 4 4.17 21.02 71.07
C ARG A 4 3.08 22.13 71.08
N VAL A 5 2.36 22.18 69.94
CA VAL A 5 0.94 22.59 69.63
C VAL A 5 0.51 24.05 69.98
N PRO A 6 -0.67 24.59 69.61
CA PRO A 6 -1.63 24.41 68.48
C PRO A 6 -2.24 25.76 67.91
N PHE A 7 -2.85 25.75 66.70
CA PHE A 7 -4.15 26.41 66.32
C PHE A 7 -4.40 27.94 66.66
N PRO A 8 -5.64 28.51 66.61
CA PRO A 8 -6.30 29.23 65.49
C PRO A 8 -6.82 30.66 65.84
N ARG A 9 -7.63 31.24 64.94
CA ARG A 9 -8.98 31.88 65.14
C ARG A 9 -9.06 33.33 64.67
N LEU A 10 -9.96 33.71 63.76
CA LEU A 10 -11.45 33.65 63.68
C LEU A 10 -12.07 34.98 64.16
N MET A 11 -13.14 35.39 63.47
CA MET A 11 -14.20 36.36 63.86
C MET A 11 -13.93 37.83 63.50
N VAL A 12 -14.87 38.67 63.06
CA VAL A 12 -16.35 38.69 62.94
C VAL A 12 -16.69 39.96 62.12
N ALA A 13 -17.47 39.96 61.03
CA ALA A 13 -18.94 39.92 60.85
C ALA A 13 -19.68 41.29 60.82
N LEU A 14 -20.77 41.31 60.03
CA LEU A 14 -21.87 42.29 59.85
C LEU A 14 -21.58 43.53 58.96
N GLY A 15 -22.43 44.00 58.05
CA GLY A 15 -23.80 43.75 57.53
C GLY A 15 -24.06 44.91 56.52
N ALA A 16 -24.79 44.85 55.40
CA ALA A 16 -26.21 44.59 55.13
C ALA A 16 -26.66 45.53 53.96
N ALA A 17 -27.64 45.07 53.14
CA ALA A 17 -28.48 45.76 52.12
C ALA A 17 -27.82 46.39 50.85
N VAL A 18 -28.00 45.90 49.59
CA VAL A 18 -29.20 45.78 48.70
C VAL A 18 -29.74 47.16 48.25
N ALA A 19 -29.92 47.56 46.98
CA ALA A 19 -29.70 47.02 45.62
C ALA A 19 -29.90 48.16 44.58
N LEU A 20 -29.20 48.12 43.43
CA LEU A 20 -29.73 48.22 42.04
C LEU A 20 -28.60 48.56 41.04
N LEU A 21 -28.49 47.69 40.02
CA LEU A 21 -28.09 47.90 38.61
C LEU A 21 -27.25 49.15 38.21
N LEU A 22 -26.04 48.91 37.71
CA LEU A 22 -25.58 49.15 36.32
C LEU A 22 -24.07 48.88 36.18
N PHE A 23 -23.68 48.19 35.09
CA PHE A 23 -22.30 47.85 34.74
C PHE A 23 -21.51 49.06 34.21
N ALA A 24 -20.30 49.30 34.73
CA ALA A 24 -19.20 49.94 34.01
C ALA A 24 -17.87 49.52 34.64
N GLY A 25 -16.94 49.07 33.80
CA GLY A 25 -15.64 48.53 34.20
C GLY A 25 -14.57 49.57 34.48
N THR A 26 -13.59 49.16 35.27
CA THR A 26 -12.17 49.56 35.38
C THR A 26 -11.72 48.90 36.70
N GLY A 27 -10.69 48.07 36.80
CA GLY A 27 -9.34 48.17 36.27
C GLY A 27 -8.39 48.21 37.47
N LEU A 28 -7.40 47.30 37.51
CA LEU A 28 -6.15 47.20 38.31
C LEU A 28 -6.01 45.77 38.88
N LYS A 29 -4.86 45.10 38.88
CA LYS A 29 -3.54 45.32 38.27
C LYS A 29 -2.82 43.98 38.47
N ALA A 30 -2.37 43.33 37.40
CA ALA A 30 -1.42 42.23 37.50
C ALA A 30 -0.01 42.83 37.30
N ALA A 31 0.86 42.65 38.29
CA ALA A 31 2.31 42.78 38.13
C ALA A 31 2.75 41.80 37.03
N GLY A 32 3.54 42.13 36.02
CA GLY A 32 4.75 42.94 36.03
C GLY A 32 5.83 42.10 35.34
N GLY A 33 5.67 41.86 34.02
CA GLY A 33 6.67 41.21 33.19
C GLY A 33 7.70 42.24 32.71
N SER A 34 8.97 41.99 32.98
CA SER A 34 10.10 42.84 32.59
C SER A 34 10.24 42.96 31.06
N GLY A 35 10.05 44.17 30.53
CA GLY A 35 10.36 44.53 29.14
C GLY A 35 11.84 44.84 28.94
N GLY A 36 12.44 44.22 27.92
CA GLY A 36 13.64 44.71 27.25
C GLY A 36 13.28 45.22 25.83
N PRO A 37 14.11 46.06 25.19
CA PRO A 37 13.76 46.67 23.90
C PRO A 37 13.56 45.61 22.80
N ALA A 38 12.56 45.81 21.94
CA ALA A 38 12.20 44.90 20.86
C ALA A 38 13.38 44.72 19.88
N ARG A 39 13.96 43.52 19.83
CA ARG A 39 15.01 43.17 18.87
C ARG A 39 14.44 43.10 17.45
N THR A 40 15.09 43.76 16.50
CA THR A 40 14.80 43.64 15.06
C THR A 40 15.36 42.34 14.51
N CYS A 41 14.85 41.90 13.35
CA CYS A 41 15.37 40.69 12.69
C CYS A 41 16.86 40.77 12.39
N TYR A 42 17.40 41.97 12.13
CA TYR A 42 18.82 42.19 11.84
C TYR A 42 19.74 42.13 13.06
N ASP A 43 19.19 42.21 14.27
CA ASP A 43 20.00 42.03 15.49
C ASP A 43 20.52 40.59 15.61
N CYS A 44 19.78 39.63 15.05
CA CYS A 44 20.20 38.24 14.91
C CYS A 44 20.75 37.92 13.50
N HIS A 45 20.25 38.55 12.44
CA HIS A 45 20.67 38.30 11.05
C HIS A 45 21.66 39.34 10.51
N LYS A 46 22.81 39.47 11.17
CA LYS A 46 23.84 40.48 10.84
C LYS A 46 24.43 40.30 9.43
N GLU A 47 24.59 39.07 8.98
CA GLU A 47 25.07 38.75 7.62
C GLU A 47 24.10 39.24 6.54
N ALA A 48 22.79 39.09 6.76
CA ALA A 48 21.77 39.61 5.85
C ALA A 48 21.80 41.15 5.82
N LYS A 49 22.02 41.80 6.98
CA LYS A 49 22.17 43.26 7.07
C LYS A 49 23.34 43.76 6.21
N GLN A 50 24.49 43.08 6.28
CA GLN A 50 25.68 43.41 5.49
C GLN A 50 25.48 43.10 3.99
N LYS A 51 24.90 41.94 3.67
CA LYS A 51 24.66 41.51 2.28
C LYS A 51 23.71 42.44 1.54
N TYR A 52 22.60 42.84 2.14
CA TYR A 52 21.65 43.74 1.49
C TYR A 52 22.07 45.20 1.57
N GLY A 53 22.71 45.63 2.67
CA GLY A 53 23.23 46.99 2.81
C GLY A 53 24.40 47.34 1.89
N SER A 54 25.07 46.35 1.29
CA SER A 54 26.17 46.55 0.33
C SER A 54 25.72 46.67 -1.13
N LYS A 55 24.44 46.47 -1.44
CA LYS A 55 23.89 46.59 -2.80
C LYS A 55 23.43 48.03 -3.08
N LYS A 56 23.55 48.48 -4.33
CA LYS A 56 23.24 49.88 -4.72
C LYS A 56 21.78 50.26 -4.49
N LEU A 57 20.86 49.32 -4.67
CA LEU A 57 19.42 49.55 -4.55
C LEU A 57 18.85 48.51 -3.57
N VAL A 58 18.31 49.00 -2.46
CA VAL A 58 17.69 48.17 -1.42
C VAL A 58 16.19 48.38 -1.44
N HIS A 59 15.43 47.30 -1.44
CA HIS A 59 13.97 47.35 -1.44
C HIS A 59 13.46 47.99 -0.14
N GLU A 60 12.47 48.88 -0.24
CA GLU A 60 12.07 49.76 0.87
C GLU A 60 11.67 49.03 2.17
N PRO A 61 10.85 47.95 2.17
CA PRO A 61 10.60 47.14 3.37
C PRO A 61 11.85 46.60 4.05
N VAL A 62 12.89 46.29 3.26
CA VAL A 62 14.18 45.77 3.74
C VAL A 62 15.02 46.92 4.31
N ALA A 63 15.05 48.07 3.64
CA ALA A 63 15.70 49.28 4.16
C ALA A 63 15.07 49.76 5.49
N LYS A 64 13.74 49.64 5.61
CA LYS A 64 12.98 49.96 6.84
C LYS A 64 13.00 48.86 7.90
N GLN A 65 13.72 47.76 7.67
CA GLN A 65 13.86 46.61 8.57
C GLN A 65 12.53 45.91 8.92
N LYS A 66 11.50 46.08 8.09
CA LYS A 66 10.17 45.46 8.24
C LYS A 66 10.14 44.10 7.54
N CYS A 67 11.02 43.20 7.97
CA CYS A 67 11.16 41.89 7.36
C CYS A 67 9.88 41.04 7.52
N ASP A 68 9.10 41.33 8.56
CA ASP A 68 7.86 40.65 8.92
C ASP A 68 6.72 40.88 7.94
N VAL A 69 6.76 41.93 7.11
CA VAL A 69 5.74 42.18 6.07
C VAL A 69 5.72 41.08 5.02
N CYS A 70 6.89 40.53 4.69
CA CYS A 70 7.03 39.47 3.70
C CYS A 70 7.38 38.12 4.32
N HIS A 71 8.13 38.10 5.43
CA HIS A 71 8.57 36.88 6.11
C HIS A 71 7.85 36.70 7.46
N ARG A 72 7.71 35.47 7.92
CA ARG A 72 7.20 35.18 9.26
C ARG A 72 8.36 35.09 10.26
N SER A 73 8.16 35.63 11.47
CA SER A 73 9.10 35.47 12.57
C SER A 73 9.31 34.00 12.89
N HIS A 74 10.56 33.54 12.94
CA HIS A 74 10.90 32.14 13.23
C HIS A 74 11.11 31.95 14.74
N GLY A 75 10.36 31.05 15.35
CA GLY A 75 10.57 30.57 16.72
C GLY A 75 10.93 29.08 16.68
N PHE A 76 12.00 28.70 17.38
CA PHE A 76 12.66 27.38 17.51
C PHE A 76 13.05 26.63 16.21
N SER A 77 12.36 26.82 15.08
CA SER A 77 12.61 26.10 13.82
C SER A 77 13.68 26.71 12.89
N GLN A 78 14.24 27.87 13.26
CA GLN A 78 15.30 28.63 12.56
C GLN A 78 15.17 28.81 11.03
N LYS A 79 13.99 28.57 10.42
CA LYS A 79 13.77 28.70 8.97
C LYS A 79 12.88 29.90 8.65
N LEU A 80 13.38 30.75 7.75
CA LEU A 80 12.69 31.93 7.23
C LEU A 80 11.63 31.50 6.20
N VAL A 81 10.37 31.91 6.36
CA VAL A 81 9.24 31.51 5.51
C VAL A 81 8.42 32.73 5.11
N LEU A 82 7.99 32.83 3.84
CA LEU A 82 7.14 33.92 3.36
C LEU A 82 5.72 33.89 3.97
N GLN A 83 5.09 35.05 4.10
CA GLN A 83 3.75 35.20 4.66
C GLN A 83 2.64 34.62 3.74
N LYS A 84 2.78 34.75 2.42
CA LYS A 84 1.94 34.19 1.35
C LYS A 84 2.83 33.78 0.15
N PRO A 85 2.29 33.13 -0.91
CA PRO A 85 3.06 32.88 -2.14
C PRO A 85 3.67 34.17 -2.70
N ALA A 86 4.86 34.06 -3.28
CA ALA A 86 5.66 35.22 -3.69
C ALA A 86 4.93 36.15 -4.68
N GLU A 87 4.27 35.59 -5.69
CA GLU A 87 3.44 36.33 -6.67
C GLU A 87 2.40 37.23 -5.96
N GLN A 88 1.63 36.64 -5.04
CA GLN A 88 0.56 37.35 -4.35
C GLN A 88 1.10 38.42 -3.40
N LEU A 89 2.19 38.15 -2.67
CA LEU A 89 2.84 39.15 -1.82
C LEU A 89 3.34 40.35 -2.63
N CYS A 90 3.97 40.08 -3.78
CA CYS A 90 4.48 41.13 -4.65
C CYS A 90 3.32 41.99 -5.20
N MET A 91 2.24 41.36 -5.67
CA MET A 91 1.12 42.07 -6.29
C MET A 91 0.22 42.82 -5.29
N ASP A 92 0.17 42.39 -4.02
CA ASP A 92 -0.52 43.12 -2.94
C ASP A 92 0.10 44.52 -2.72
N CYS A 93 1.41 44.67 -2.96
CA CYS A 93 2.11 45.96 -2.87
C CYS A 93 2.33 46.64 -4.24
N HIS A 94 2.49 45.89 -5.33
CA HIS A 94 2.68 46.41 -6.69
C HIS A 94 1.38 46.39 -7.51
N ALA A 95 0.27 46.84 -6.92
CA ALA A 95 -1.06 46.75 -7.51
C ALA A 95 -1.21 47.47 -8.86
N ASP A 96 -0.37 48.47 -9.17
CA ASP A 96 -0.40 49.16 -10.46
C ASP A 96 0.13 48.31 -11.62
N MET A 97 1.02 47.34 -11.34
CA MET A 97 1.45 46.34 -12.32
C MET A 97 0.32 45.37 -12.68
N LYS A 98 -0.64 45.17 -11.76
CA LYS A 98 -1.84 44.35 -12.00
C LYS A 98 -2.79 45.00 -13.03
N LYS A 99 -2.67 46.30 -13.28
CA LYS A 99 -3.48 47.04 -14.26
C LYS A 99 -2.83 47.08 -15.66
N SER A 100 -1.54 46.78 -15.80
CA SER A 100 -0.85 46.86 -17.10
C SER A 100 -1.14 45.69 -18.03
N VAL A 101 -1.64 44.56 -17.51
CA VAL A 101 -1.80 43.21 -18.13
C VAL A 101 -2.77 43.12 -19.33
N ALA A 102 -3.05 44.22 -20.03
CA ALA A 102 -4.01 44.30 -21.13
C ALA A 102 -3.39 44.39 -22.53
N LYS A 103 -2.05 44.33 -22.67
CA LYS A 103 -1.39 44.41 -23.99
C LYS A 103 -1.25 43.04 -24.67
N ALA A 104 -1.30 43.02 -26.00
CA ALA A 104 -1.46 41.83 -26.84
C ALA A 104 -0.32 40.79 -26.73
N HIS A 105 0.91 41.21 -26.42
CA HIS A 105 2.05 40.31 -26.31
C HIS A 105 2.73 40.45 -24.95
N GLN A 106 2.69 39.39 -24.15
CA GLN A 106 3.19 39.35 -22.78
C GLN A 106 4.37 38.37 -22.64
N HIS A 107 5.30 38.71 -21.76
CA HIS A 107 6.47 37.86 -21.50
C HIS A 107 6.04 36.60 -20.72
N PRO A 108 6.37 35.37 -21.18
CA PRO A 108 5.87 34.14 -20.55
C PRO A 108 6.23 33.96 -19.06
N ALA A 109 7.37 34.51 -18.61
CA ALA A 109 7.75 34.47 -17.19
C ALA A 109 6.80 35.32 -16.32
N TYR A 110 6.28 36.42 -16.87
CA TYR A 110 5.32 37.28 -16.21
C TYR A 110 3.95 36.60 -16.08
N VAL A 111 3.48 35.97 -17.17
CA VAL A 111 2.19 35.22 -17.19
C VAL A 111 2.17 34.06 -16.19
N ARG A 112 3.31 33.44 -15.91
CA ARG A 112 3.44 32.34 -14.94
C ARG A 112 3.60 32.78 -13.48
N GLY A 113 3.64 34.09 -13.20
CA GLY A 113 3.81 34.61 -11.84
C GLY A 113 5.22 34.40 -11.26
N ASP A 114 6.22 34.10 -12.09
CA ASP A 114 7.59 33.77 -11.67
C ASP A 114 8.48 35.02 -11.58
N CYS A 115 8.08 35.98 -10.76
CA CYS A 115 8.77 37.27 -10.64
C CYS A 115 10.20 37.14 -10.10
N LEU A 116 10.44 36.13 -9.25
CA LEU A 116 11.71 35.91 -8.58
C LEU A 116 12.78 35.25 -9.46
N ALA A 117 12.41 34.80 -10.67
CA ALA A 117 13.38 34.34 -11.66
C ALA A 117 14.29 35.49 -12.13
N CYS A 118 13.76 36.70 -12.21
CA CYS A 118 14.48 37.88 -12.72
C CYS A 118 14.70 38.96 -11.66
N HIS A 119 13.85 39.07 -10.64
CA HIS A 119 13.96 40.09 -9.59
C HIS A 119 14.48 39.54 -8.24
N ASP A 120 15.29 40.34 -7.55
CA ASP A 120 15.66 40.16 -6.14
C ASP A 120 14.78 41.10 -5.29
N PRO A 121 13.81 40.59 -4.52
CA PRO A 121 12.88 41.44 -3.78
C PRO A 121 13.53 42.10 -2.55
N HIS A 122 14.82 41.85 -2.28
CA HIS A 122 15.53 42.40 -1.14
C HIS A 122 16.48 43.53 -1.54
N ALA A 123 17.41 43.27 -2.46
CA ALA A 123 18.33 44.29 -2.95
C ALA A 123 19.07 43.82 -4.21
N ALA A 124 19.36 44.74 -5.13
CA ALA A 124 20.19 44.47 -6.30
C ALA A 124 21.00 45.71 -6.72
N ASN A 125 21.87 45.56 -7.72
CA ASN A 125 22.66 46.69 -8.22
C ASN A 125 22.05 47.37 -9.46
N ARG A 126 21.06 46.73 -10.09
CA ARG A 126 20.38 47.24 -11.29
C ARG A 126 19.02 47.87 -10.94
N PRO A 127 18.60 48.91 -11.67
CA PRO A 127 17.25 49.47 -11.55
C PRO A 127 16.18 48.37 -11.60
N HIS A 128 15.09 48.58 -10.86
CA HIS A 128 14.00 47.61 -10.71
C HIS A 128 14.42 46.27 -10.06
N LEU A 129 15.56 46.24 -9.35
CA LEU A 129 16.02 45.10 -8.56
C LEU A 129 16.22 43.80 -9.34
N VAL A 130 16.75 43.87 -10.56
CA VAL A 130 17.09 42.68 -11.36
C VAL A 130 18.30 41.95 -10.74
N ARG A 131 18.21 40.62 -10.60
CA ARG A 131 19.10 39.78 -9.75
C ARG A 131 20.57 39.83 -10.11
N ASP A 132 20.91 39.90 -11.40
CA ASP A 132 22.30 39.82 -11.86
C ASP A 132 22.81 41.16 -12.37
N ASP A 133 24.11 41.38 -12.23
CA ASP A 133 24.76 42.62 -12.62
C ASP A 133 24.92 42.75 -14.16
N THR A 134 24.74 41.64 -14.90
CA THR A 134 24.83 41.58 -16.37
C THR A 134 23.57 40.99 -17.03
N PRO A 135 23.20 41.46 -18.24
CA PRO A 135 22.09 40.91 -19.04
C PRO A 135 22.26 39.41 -19.38
N THR A 136 23.52 38.97 -19.54
CA THR A 136 23.91 37.57 -19.73
C THR A 136 23.51 36.70 -18.54
N GLY A 137 23.57 37.26 -17.32
CA GLY A 137 23.19 36.58 -16.09
C GLY A 137 21.67 36.46 -15.91
N SER A 138 20.87 37.44 -16.34
CA SER A 138 19.43 37.45 -16.05
C SER A 138 18.54 37.03 -17.22
N CYS A 139 18.82 37.46 -18.46
CA CYS A 139 17.95 37.21 -19.61
C CYS A 139 18.31 35.92 -20.37
N PHE A 140 19.61 35.67 -20.59
CA PHE A 140 20.08 34.51 -21.37
C PHE A 140 19.98 33.18 -20.62
N ASN A 141 19.64 33.19 -19.32
CA ASN A 141 19.27 31.96 -18.59
C ASN A 141 18.00 31.30 -19.14
N CYS A 142 17.13 32.08 -19.79
CA CYS A 142 15.94 31.55 -20.46
C CYS A 142 15.99 31.74 -21.98
N HIS A 143 16.68 32.76 -22.49
CA HIS A 143 16.85 33.02 -23.93
C HIS A 143 18.11 32.34 -24.51
N ASN A 144 18.13 31.01 -24.48
CA ASN A 144 19.28 30.21 -24.93
C ASN A 144 19.67 30.45 -26.40
N GLY A 145 18.72 30.75 -27.28
CA GLY A 145 19.02 31.08 -28.69
C GLY A 145 19.90 32.33 -28.84
N SER A 146 19.65 33.37 -28.03
CA SER A 146 20.47 34.60 -28.03
C SER A 146 21.86 34.39 -27.43
N LYS A 147 22.02 33.37 -26.58
CA LYS A 147 23.34 32.93 -26.08
C LYS A 147 24.20 32.34 -27.20
N ASP A 148 23.60 31.70 -28.19
CA ASP A 148 24.30 31.20 -29.38
C ASP A 148 24.57 32.32 -30.39
N GLU A 149 23.65 33.27 -30.55
CA GLU A 149 23.86 34.49 -31.35
C GLU A 149 25.01 35.36 -30.81
N ALA A 150 25.17 35.44 -29.48
CA ALA A 150 26.27 36.14 -28.82
C ALA A 150 27.67 35.54 -29.09
N LYS A 151 27.75 34.36 -29.73
CA LYS A 151 29.02 33.75 -30.17
C LYS A 151 29.39 34.12 -31.60
N LEU A 152 28.47 34.73 -32.35
CA LEU A 152 28.70 35.08 -33.75
C LEU A 152 29.65 36.30 -33.87
N PRO A 153 30.49 36.34 -34.93
CA PRO A 153 31.57 37.32 -35.06
C PRO A 153 31.10 38.75 -35.32
N HIS A 154 29.90 38.93 -35.88
CA HIS A 154 29.35 40.24 -36.17
C HIS A 154 28.08 40.46 -35.36
N GLN A 155 28.13 41.40 -34.41
CA GLN A 155 27.05 41.68 -33.47
C GLN A 155 26.58 43.12 -33.62
N HIS A 156 25.27 43.32 -33.44
CA HIS A 156 24.66 44.64 -33.39
C HIS A 156 25.07 45.34 -32.08
N ALA A 157 25.43 46.63 -32.14
CA ALA A 157 26.09 47.30 -31.00
C ALA A 157 25.26 47.32 -29.70
N PRO A 158 23.96 47.65 -29.70
CA PRO A 158 23.04 47.43 -28.58
C PRO A 158 23.05 46.00 -28.02
N PHE A 159 23.09 44.98 -28.89
CA PHE A 159 23.13 43.57 -28.48
C PHE A 159 24.46 43.21 -27.82
N LEU A 160 25.59 43.64 -28.39
CA LEU A 160 26.93 43.46 -27.83
C LEU A 160 27.07 44.11 -26.43
N LYS A 161 26.43 45.27 -26.23
CA LYS A 161 26.41 45.97 -24.94
C LYS A 161 25.41 45.37 -23.94
N GLY A 162 24.62 44.37 -24.36
CA GLY A 162 23.56 43.77 -23.54
C GLY A 162 22.40 44.71 -23.24
N ASP A 163 22.22 45.77 -24.03
CA ASP A 163 21.13 46.73 -23.86
C ASP A 163 19.83 46.22 -24.52
N CYS A 164 19.37 45.05 -24.09
CA CYS A 164 18.21 44.37 -24.66
C CYS A 164 16.93 45.22 -24.56
N VAL A 165 16.83 46.00 -23.48
CA VAL A 165 15.68 46.88 -23.23
C VAL A 165 15.70 48.16 -24.06
N ALA A 166 16.72 48.41 -24.87
CA ALA A 166 16.67 49.47 -25.89
C ALA A 166 15.62 49.13 -26.97
N CYS A 167 15.49 47.84 -27.28
CA CYS A 167 14.62 47.34 -28.35
C CYS A 167 13.37 46.62 -27.82
N HIS A 168 13.49 45.91 -26.68
CA HIS A 168 12.42 45.12 -26.09
C HIS A 168 11.82 45.79 -24.84
N GLU A 169 10.54 45.52 -24.60
CA GLU A 169 9.88 45.70 -23.31
C GLU A 169 9.94 44.38 -22.53
N ALA A 170 10.39 44.40 -21.28
CA ALA A 170 10.70 43.16 -20.54
C ALA A 170 9.46 42.38 -20.05
N HIS A 171 8.30 43.02 -20.00
CA HIS A 171 7.07 42.43 -19.47
C HIS A 171 5.97 42.29 -20.53
N GLU A 172 5.75 43.32 -21.35
CA GLU A 172 4.67 43.32 -22.35
C GLU A 172 4.81 44.44 -23.39
N SER A 173 4.25 44.22 -24.58
CA SER A 173 4.17 45.21 -25.65
C SER A 173 2.95 44.98 -26.54
N ALA A 174 2.61 46.00 -27.33
CA ALA A 174 1.66 45.89 -28.44
C ALA A 174 2.25 45.20 -29.68
N ASN A 175 3.58 45.06 -29.79
CA ASN A 175 4.25 44.49 -30.96
C ASN A 175 4.78 43.07 -30.71
N ALA A 176 4.79 42.23 -31.75
CA ALA A 176 5.36 40.88 -31.70
C ALA A 176 6.85 40.90 -31.27
N GLY A 177 7.29 39.87 -30.55
CA GLY A 177 8.63 39.85 -29.96
C GLY A 177 8.84 40.84 -28.80
N ILE A 178 7.74 41.41 -28.28
CA ILE A 178 7.73 42.39 -27.20
C ILE A 178 8.57 43.64 -27.53
N LEU A 179 8.55 44.07 -28.79
CA LEU A 179 9.34 45.22 -29.28
C LEU A 179 8.71 46.56 -28.91
N LYS A 180 9.52 47.58 -28.68
CA LYS A 180 9.03 48.95 -28.38
C LYS A 180 8.27 49.61 -29.54
N ARG A 181 8.60 49.23 -30.79
CA ARG A 181 8.02 49.75 -32.04
C ARG A 181 7.90 48.61 -33.06
N THR A 182 7.29 48.89 -34.21
CA THR A 182 7.30 47.97 -35.36
C THR A 182 8.72 47.70 -35.85
N ASP A 183 8.92 46.59 -36.55
CA ASP A 183 10.21 46.14 -37.12
C ASP A 183 11.01 47.27 -37.80
N ASP A 184 10.46 47.87 -38.85
CA ASP A 184 11.15 48.93 -39.60
C ASP A 184 11.19 50.27 -38.82
N GLY A 185 10.16 50.56 -38.02
CA GLY A 185 10.08 51.77 -37.19
C GLY A 185 11.07 51.78 -36.01
N LEU A 186 11.47 50.60 -35.54
CA LEU A 186 12.51 50.44 -34.52
C LEU A 186 13.90 50.65 -35.13
N CYS A 187 14.17 50.03 -36.29
CA CYS A 187 15.44 50.17 -36.98
C CYS A 187 15.68 51.61 -37.46
N THR A 188 14.68 52.22 -38.11
CA THR A 188 14.78 53.59 -38.62
C THR A 188 14.77 54.66 -37.52
N GLY A 189 14.32 54.30 -36.31
CA GLY A 189 14.44 55.15 -35.13
C GLY A 189 15.88 55.39 -34.67
N CYS A 190 16.82 54.53 -35.08
CA CYS A 190 18.25 54.66 -34.78
C CYS A 190 19.13 54.75 -36.04
N HIS A 191 18.67 54.27 -37.20
CA HIS A 191 19.39 54.27 -38.48
C HIS A 191 18.69 55.17 -39.50
N ALA A 192 19.38 56.21 -39.99
CA ALA A 192 18.82 57.10 -41.00
C ALA A 192 18.63 56.36 -42.35
N LEU A 193 17.39 56.30 -42.85
CA LEU A 193 17.04 55.51 -44.04
C LEU A 193 17.86 55.88 -45.28
N ALA A 194 18.10 57.18 -45.51
CA ALA A 194 18.91 57.66 -46.63
C ALA A 194 20.37 57.16 -46.58
N ALA A 195 20.96 57.05 -45.37
CA ALA A 195 22.32 56.55 -45.19
C ALA A 195 22.39 55.03 -45.39
N VAL A 196 21.33 54.31 -45.01
CA VAL A 196 21.19 52.87 -45.26
C VAL A 196 21.04 52.62 -46.77
N ASP A 197 20.17 53.36 -47.46
CA ASP A 197 19.92 53.20 -48.89
C ASP A 197 21.14 53.51 -49.76
N ALA A 198 21.94 54.51 -49.38
CA ALA A 198 23.22 54.81 -50.05
C ALA A 198 24.25 53.66 -49.98
N LYS A 199 24.09 52.70 -49.05
CA LYS A 199 24.93 51.50 -48.96
C LYS A 199 24.34 50.28 -49.68
N HIS A 200 23.13 50.40 -50.22
CA HIS A 200 22.39 49.36 -50.97
C HIS A 200 22.31 49.67 -52.47
N THR A 201 23.30 50.37 -53.03
CA THR A 201 23.33 50.81 -54.44
C THR A 201 23.52 49.68 -55.45
N LYS A 202 24.15 48.56 -55.05
CA LYS A 202 24.30 47.35 -55.89
C LYS A 202 23.13 46.36 -55.77
N LYS A 203 22.28 46.49 -54.74
CA LYS A 203 21.17 45.57 -54.41
C LYS A 203 20.01 46.40 -53.83
N PRO A 204 19.15 47.02 -54.66
CA PRO A 204 18.08 47.89 -54.17
C PRO A 204 17.08 47.10 -53.33
N ARG A 205 16.62 47.68 -52.20
CA ARG A 205 15.70 47.00 -51.27
C ARG A 205 14.34 46.64 -51.88
N ALA A 206 13.92 47.28 -52.97
CA ALA A 206 12.73 46.92 -53.76
C ALA A 206 11.43 46.63 -52.95
N GLY A 207 11.24 47.30 -51.80
CA GLY A 207 10.07 47.09 -50.93
C GLY A 207 10.24 46.03 -49.82
N LEU A 208 11.40 45.40 -49.71
CA LEU A 208 11.74 44.45 -48.64
C LEU A 208 11.98 45.16 -47.30
N LYS A 209 11.53 44.54 -46.21
CA LYS A 209 11.73 45.03 -44.84
C LYS A 209 13.16 44.82 -44.40
N CYS A 210 13.63 45.60 -43.42
CA CYS A 210 15.03 45.52 -42.96
C CYS A 210 15.38 44.12 -42.45
N LEU A 211 14.45 43.50 -41.71
CA LEU A 211 14.60 42.17 -41.15
C LEU A 211 14.34 41.05 -42.17
N ASP A 212 14.14 41.34 -43.46
CA ASP A 212 14.07 40.27 -44.46
C ASP A 212 15.46 39.73 -44.80
N CYS A 213 16.47 40.60 -44.79
CA CYS A 213 17.84 40.23 -45.11
C CYS A 213 18.79 40.36 -43.91
N HIS A 214 18.47 41.20 -42.92
CA HIS A 214 19.35 41.44 -41.78
C HIS A 214 18.89 40.74 -40.48
N SER A 215 19.87 40.30 -39.69
CA SER A 215 19.69 39.85 -38.32
C SER A 215 19.78 41.05 -37.37
N PRO A 216 18.82 41.25 -36.46
CA PRO A 216 18.82 42.40 -35.55
C PRO A 216 19.80 42.23 -34.37
N HIS A 217 20.27 41.02 -34.07
CA HIS A 217 21.15 40.73 -32.93
C HIS A 217 22.59 40.47 -33.35
N ALA A 218 22.80 39.42 -34.14
CA ALA A 218 24.11 39.00 -34.59
C ALA A 218 24.02 38.14 -35.86
N SER A 219 25.10 38.10 -36.63
CA SER A 219 25.22 37.22 -37.79
C SER A 219 26.63 36.66 -37.94
N ALA A 220 26.71 35.52 -38.61
CA ALA A 220 27.96 34.95 -39.10
C ALA A 220 28.57 35.78 -40.26
N THR A 221 27.78 36.61 -40.95
CA THR A 221 28.26 37.39 -42.12
C THR A 221 28.38 38.90 -41.82
N PRO A 222 29.30 39.62 -42.49
CA PRO A 222 29.48 41.06 -42.30
C PRO A 222 28.19 41.86 -42.55
N LYS A 223 28.06 43.03 -41.91
CA LYS A 223 26.88 43.91 -42.01
C LYS A 223 25.58 43.25 -41.55
N LEU A 224 25.67 42.20 -40.74
CA LEU A 224 24.54 41.51 -40.12
C LEU A 224 23.55 40.89 -41.12
N VAL A 225 23.98 40.54 -42.33
CA VAL A 225 23.13 39.81 -43.29
C VAL A 225 22.91 38.38 -42.76
N ARG A 226 21.68 37.85 -42.78
CA ARG A 226 21.39 36.51 -42.23
C ARG A 226 22.17 35.42 -42.96
N GLY A 227 22.72 34.45 -42.22
CA GLY A 227 23.36 33.26 -42.81
C GLY A 227 22.33 32.24 -43.32
N GLY A 228 22.58 31.61 -44.47
CA GLY A 228 21.69 30.58 -45.05
C GLY A 228 20.96 30.97 -46.35
N SER A 229 21.50 31.91 -47.12
CA SER A 229 20.98 32.21 -48.48
C SER A 229 21.43 31.14 -49.47
N HIS A 230 20.59 30.79 -50.44
CA HIS A 230 20.96 29.88 -51.54
C HIS A 230 22.10 30.49 -52.36
N GLU A 231 23.08 29.69 -52.79
CA GLU A 231 24.34 30.20 -53.37
C GLU A 231 24.13 31.19 -54.54
N PRO A 232 23.22 30.96 -55.52
CA PRO A 232 22.89 31.95 -56.56
C PRO A 232 22.35 33.28 -55.99
N VAL A 233 21.58 33.22 -54.90
CA VAL A 233 21.01 34.40 -54.22
C VAL A 233 22.07 35.12 -53.37
N ALA A 234 22.98 34.37 -52.76
CA ALA A 234 24.12 34.91 -52.03
C ALA A 234 25.06 35.68 -52.98
N ASN A 235 25.33 35.09 -54.16
CA ASN A 235 26.20 35.63 -55.20
C ASN A 235 25.54 36.76 -56.02
N GLY A 236 24.20 36.83 -56.02
CA GLY A 236 23.45 37.84 -56.77
C GLY A 236 23.18 37.47 -58.23
N GLU A 237 23.27 36.18 -58.55
CA GLU A 237 22.97 35.54 -59.83
C GLU A 237 21.45 35.34 -59.97
N CYS A 238 20.71 36.44 -59.86
CA CYS A 238 19.25 36.39 -59.89
C CYS A 238 18.71 35.95 -61.26
N ASP A 239 19.49 36.16 -62.32
CA ASP A 239 19.21 35.79 -63.72
C ASP A 239 19.25 34.29 -63.98
N ALA A 240 19.92 33.51 -63.13
CA ALA A 240 19.92 32.05 -63.19
C ALA A 240 18.55 31.43 -62.87
N CYS A 241 17.67 32.18 -62.20
CA CYS A 241 16.35 31.67 -61.79
C CYS A 241 15.19 32.59 -62.18
N HIS A 242 15.40 33.91 -62.25
CA HIS A 242 14.38 34.90 -62.59
C HIS A 242 14.67 35.58 -63.93
N VAL A 243 13.62 35.90 -64.67
CA VAL A 243 13.71 36.74 -65.87
C VAL A 243 14.06 38.17 -65.45
N MET A 244 15.07 38.76 -66.08
CA MET A 244 15.55 40.11 -65.79
C MET A 244 14.90 41.18 -66.68
N GLU A 245 14.38 42.26 -66.09
CA GLU A 245 13.86 43.43 -66.81
C GLU A 245 14.54 44.72 -66.28
N ALA A 246 15.13 45.52 -67.19
CA ALA A 246 15.84 46.76 -66.84
C ALA A 246 16.90 46.59 -65.72
N GLY A 247 17.63 45.46 -65.73
CA GLY A 247 18.65 45.13 -64.74
C GLY A 247 18.10 44.71 -63.37
N LYS A 248 16.79 44.43 -63.25
CA LYS A 248 16.13 43.97 -62.02
C LYS A 248 15.48 42.60 -62.22
N PRO A 249 15.52 41.71 -61.22
CA PRO A 249 14.81 40.43 -61.30
C PRO A 249 13.30 40.66 -61.22
N THR A 250 12.56 40.04 -62.13
CA THR A 250 11.09 39.99 -62.09
C THR A 250 10.62 38.77 -61.30
N ALA A 251 9.31 38.67 -61.04
CA ALA A 251 8.73 37.48 -60.41
C ALA A 251 8.59 36.27 -61.35
N LYS A 252 8.92 36.39 -62.65
CA LYS A 252 8.82 35.30 -63.62
C LYS A 252 10.09 34.45 -63.58
N LEU A 253 9.93 33.13 -63.51
CA LEU A 253 11.04 32.17 -63.50
C LEU A 253 11.49 31.80 -64.93
N VAL A 254 12.78 31.45 -65.09
CA VAL A 254 13.36 31.03 -66.38
C VAL A 254 12.90 29.62 -66.81
N ALA A 255 12.51 28.77 -65.86
CA ALA A 255 11.86 27.48 -66.09
C ALA A 255 10.84 27.16 -64.98
N LYS A 256 9.94 26.19 -65.23
CA LYS A 256 8.89 25.81 -64.26
C LYS A 256 9.48 24.99 -63.09
N GLY A 257 9.33 25.51 -61.87
CA GLY A 257 9.37 24.79 -60.58
C GLY A 257 10.41 23.66 -60.48
N ALA A 258 9.95 22.40 -60.45
CA ALA A 258 10.78 21.21 -60.31
C ALA A 258 11.85 21.06 -61.41
N ALA A 259 11.52 21.36 -62.67
CA ALA A 259 12.47 21.24 -63.77
C ALA A 259 13.63 22.23 -63.62
N LEU A 260 13.37 23.42 -63.07
CA LEU A 260 14.41 24.41 -62.75
C LEU A 260 15.32 23.92 -61.61
N CYS A 261 14.77 23.24 -60.61
CA CYS A 261 15.52 22.76 -59.46
C CYS A 261 16.37 21.52 -59.80
N LEU A 262 15.81 20.57 -60.55
CA LEU A 262 16.43 19.29 -60.92
C LEU A 262 17.54 19.41 -61.97
N ASP A 263 17.65 20.56 -62.66
CA ASP A 263 18.75 20.85 -63.58
C ASP A 263 20.08 21.03 -62.83
N CYS A 264 20.01 21.53 -61.59
CA CYS A 264 21.15 21.63 -60.68
C CYS A 264 21.20 20.47 -59.65
N HIS A 265 20.04 19.95 -59.23
CA HIS A 265 19.91 18.83 -58.28
C HIS A 265 19.72 17.48 -58.99
N SER A 266 20.70 17.10 -59.81
CA SER A 266 20.67 15.86 -60.60
C SER A 266 20.58 14.58 -59.75
N GLU A 267 21.01 14.62 -58.50
CA GLU A 267 20.93 13.51 -57.53
C GLU A 267 19.48 13.16 -57.13
N LEU A 268 18.52 14.03 -57.41
CA LEU A 268 17.10 13.84 -57.15
C LEU A 268 16.31 13.43 -58.40
N GLN A 269 16.94 13.38 -59.58
CA GLN A 269 16.27 12.92 -60.81
C GLN A 269 15.85 11.44 -60.67
N GLY A 270 14.58 11.14 -60.92
CA GLY A 270 14.01 9.80 -60.78
C GLY A 270 13.55 9.44 -59.36
N ALA A 271 13.63 10.36 -58.39
CA ALA A 271 13.11 10.16 -57.04
C ALA A 271 11.57 9.99 -57.02
N GLU A 272 10.89 10.60 -57.98
CA GLU A 272 9.46 10.44 -58.26
C GLU A 272 9.06 9.00 -58.65
N GLY A 273 10.02 8.20 -59.15
CA GLY A 273 9.80 6.81 -59.58
C GLY A 273 10.16 5.73 -58.55
N ARG A 274 10.53 6.11 -57.32
CA ARG A 274 10.82 5.15 -56.22
C ARG A 274 9.54 4.38 -55.85
N LYS A 275 9.65 3.18 -55.25
CA LYS A 275 8.45 2.37 -54.91
C LYS A 275 7.47 3.06 -53.96
N HIS A 276 7.99 3.93 -53.10
CA HIS A 276 7.22 4.79 -52.21
C HIS A 276 7.75 6.22 -52.38
N PRO A 277 7.30 6.97 -53.40
CA PRO A 277 7.69 8.36 -53.57
C PRO A 277 7.01 9.20 -52.47
N HIS A 278 7.64 10.31 -52.08
CA HIS A 278 7.00 11.26 -51.16
C HIS A 278 6.20 12.27 -51.99
N SER A 279 4.92 12.47 -51.68
CA SER A 279 3.97 13.22 -52.53
C SER A 279 4.47 14.59 -53.01
N PRO A 280 5.13 15.45 -52.20
CA PRO A 280 5.69 16.71 -52.69
C PRO A 280 6.77 16.56 -53.77
N ILE A 281 7.49 15.44 -53.82
CA ILE A 281 8.47 15.14 -54.87
C ILE A 281 7.81 14.56 -56.10
N GLU A 282 6.83 13.67 -55.92
CA GLU A 282 6.01 13.13 -57.03
C GLU A 282 5.28 14.26 -57.78
N GLU A 283 4.78 15.26 -57.06
CA GLU A 283 4.08 16.42 -57.61
C GLU A 283 5.02 17.52 -58.14
N GLY A 284 6.33 17.42 -57.89
CA GLY A 284 7.31 18.44 -58.27
C GLY A 284 7.21 19.75 -57.48
N ASP A 285 6.64 19.73 -56.27
CA ASP A 285 6.55 20.89 -55.37
C ASP A 285 7.73 20.94 -54.39
N CYS A 286 8.93 21.16 -54.92
CA CYS A 286 10.16 21.29 -54.12
C CYS A 286 10.07 22.44 -53.10
N LEU A 287 9.30 23.48 -53.42
CA LEU A 287 9.15 24.67 -52.60
C LEU A 287 8.15 24.49 -51.46
N ALA A 288 7.37 23.40 -51.39
CA ALA A 288 6.57 23.10 -50.21
C ALA A 288 7.43 23.07 -48.94
N CYS A 289 8.63 22.49 -49.07
CA CYS A 289 9.57 22.27 -47.98
C CYS A 289 10.78 23.22 -48.02
N HIS A 290 11.26 23.54 -49.22
CA HIS A 290 12.44 24.38 -49.41
C HIS A 290 12.08 25.85 -49.70
N ASP A 291 12.97 26.74 -49.31
CA ASP A 291 12.96 28.15 -49.68
C ASP A 291 14.16 28.41 -50.60
N ALA A 292 13.87 28.67 -51.88
CA ALA A 292 14.90 28.85 -52.91
C ALA A 292 15.75 30.12 -52.70
N HIS A 293 15.37 31.01 -51.78
CA HIS A 293 16.13 32.23 -51.50
C HIS A 293 16.83 32.17 -50.15
N ARG A 294 16.13 31.76 -49.09
CA ARG A 294 16.65 31.74 -47.71
C ARG A 294 16.09 30.58 -46.87
N GLY A 295 16.96 29.71 -46.39
CA GLY A 295 16.58 28.67 -45.44
C GLY A 295 16.63 29.11 -43.99
N SER A 296 15.72 28.60 -43.17
CA SER A 296 15.81 28.66 -41.70
C SER A 296 16.88 27.70 -41.13
N THR A 297 17.47 26.84 -41.98
CA THR A 297 18.55 25.91 -41.64
C THR A 297 19.71 26.06 -42.60
N ALA A 298 20.90 26.35 -42.06
CA ALA A 298 22.12 26.50 -42.85
C ALA A 298 22.42 25.21 -43.63
N GLY A 299 22.65 25.34 -44.95
CA GLY A 299 23.10 24.25 -45.83
C GLY A 299 22.01 23.37 -46.46
N LYS A 300 20.72 23.48 -46.07
CA LYS A 300 19.63 22.65 -46.64
C LYS A 300 18.41 23.46 -47.12
N LEU A 301 18.43 24.78 -46.94
CA LEU A 301 17.41 25.71 -47.44
C LEU A 301 15.97 25.35 -47.05
N LEU A 302 15.77 24.68 -45.92
CA LEU A 302 14.43 24.32 -45.46
C LEU A 302 13.72 25.56 -44.88
N LYS A 303 12.42 25.68 -45.18
CA LYS A 303 11.55 26.76 -44.65
C LYS A 303 11.50 26.79 -43.12
N ALA A 304 11.64 25.63 -42.48
CA ALA A 304 11.68 25.46 -41.03
C ALA A 304 12.63 24.31 -40.65
N LYS A 305 12.85 24.09 -39.35
CA LYS A 305 13.56 22.90 -38.88
C LYS A 305 12.77 21.63 -39.26
N PRO A 306 13.41 20.49 -39.58
CA PRO A 306 12.72 19.31 -40.10
C PRO A 306 11.50 18.87 -39.29
N GLY A 307 11.58 18.81 -37.95
CA GLY A 307 10.43 18.42 -37.12
C GLY A 307 9.23 19.38 -37.20
N GLU A 308 9.48 20.69 -37.30
CA GLU A 308 8.43 21.70 -37.48
C GLU A 308 7.87 21.68 -38.91
N LEU A 309 8.76 21.49 -39.89
CA LEU A 309 8.40 21.44 -41.30
C LEU A 309 7.48 20.26 -41.60
N CYS A 310 7.84 19.06 -41.14
CA CYS A 310 7.04 17.85 -41.35
C CYS A 310 5.68 17.94 -40.66
N ALA A 311 5.60 18.56 -39.47
CA ALA A 311 4.34 18.70 -38.72
C ALA A 311 3.30 19.60 -39.39
N ARG A 312 3.68 20.37 -40.42
CA ARG A 312 2.74 21.21 -41.19
C ARG A 312 1.82 20.40 -42.10
N CYS A 313 2.24 19.19 -42.47
CA CYS A 313 1.45 18.28 -43.31
C CYS A 313 1.12 16.96 -42.59
N HIS A 314 1.98 16.50 -41.66
CA HIS A 314 1.73 15.30 -40.87
C HIS A 314 1.10 15.65 -39.52
N GLU A 315 -0.24 15.79 -39.53
CA GLU A 315 -1.06 16.24 -38.39
C GLU A 315 -0.97 15.34 -37.15
N ASP A 316 -0.52 14.09 -37.32
CA ASP A 316 -0.34 13.13 -36.22
C ASP A 316 0.94 13.38 -35.40
N LEU A 317 1.95 14.05 -35.97
CA LEU A 317 3.25 14.26 -35.30
C LEU A 317 3.15 15.02 -33.98
N PRO A 318 2.37 16.12 -33.87
CA PRO A 318 2.17 16.80 -32.59
C PRO A 318 1.50 15.95 -31.52
N ALA A 319 0.67 14.97 -31.90
CA ALA A 319 0.04 14.04 -30.96
C ALA A 319 1.04 12.98 -30.47
N GLU A 320 1.87 12.44 -31.37
CA GLU A 320 2.96 11.51 -31.03
C GLU A 320 4.00 12.14 -30.08
N LEU A 321 4.38 13.41 -30.32
CA LEU A 321 5.31 14.14 -29.45
C LEU A 321 4.77 14.42 -28.04
N LYS A 322 3.46 14.32 -27.83
CA LYS A 322 2.82 14.50 -26.51
C LYS A 322 2.71 13.20 -25.72
N LYS A 323 3.07 12.05 -26.30
CA LYS A 323 3.01 10.77 -25.58
C LYS A 323 4.05 10.73 -24.44
N PRO A 324 3.81 9.92 -23.40
CA PRO A 324 4.67 9.85 -22.22
C PRO A 324 6.13 9.46 -22.50
N VAL A 325 6.36 8.62 -23.52
CA VAL A 325 7.69 8.14 -23.89
C VAL A 325 7.92 8.40 -25.37
N VAL A 326 8.85 9.30 -25.68
CA VAL A 326 9.18 9.71 -27.03
C VAL A 326 10.62 9.31 -27.34
N HIS A 327 10.86 8.76 -28.52
CA HIS A 327 12.20 8.42 -28.99
C HIS A 327 13.02 9.69 -29.13
N GLN A 328 14.24 9.72 -28.58
CA GLN A 328 15.04 10.93 -28.50
C GLN A 328 15.32 11.55 -29.89
N ALA A 329 15.63 10.73 -30.90
CA ALA A 329 15.84 11.24 -32.25
C ALA A 329 14.55 11.84 -32.86
N PHE A 330 13.38 11.33 -32.47
CA PHE A 330 12.09 11.87 -32.91
C PHE A 330 11.77 13.19 -32.21
N LEU A 331 12.02 13.28 -30.89
CA LEU A 331 11.88 14.50 -30.10
C LEU A 331 12.79 15.63 -30.62
N GLU A 332 13.99 15.28 -31.07
CA GLU A 332 14.97 16.22 -31.65
C GLU A 332 14.64 16.61 -33.10
N GLY A 333 13.58 16.04 -33.70
CA GLY A 333 13.17 16.30 -35.08
C GLY A 333 14.15 15.76 -36.12
N LYS A 334 14.93 14.72 -35.79
CA LYS A 334 15.89 14.07 -36.69
C LYS A 334 15.23 13.03 -37.59
N CYS A 335 14.09 13.39 -38.18
CA CYS A 335 13.27 12.49 -39.00
C CYS A 335 14.07 11.91 -40.18
N ALA A 336 14.93 12.73 -40.78
CA ALA A 336 15.72 12.38 -41.96
C ALA A 336 16.84 11.36 -41.71
N ASP A 337 17.15 11.04 -40.46
CA ASP A 337 18.16 10.02 -40.12
C ASP A 337 17.61 8.60 -40.34
N CYS A 338 16.28 8.44 -40.25
CA CYS A 338 15.58 7.17 -40.45
C CYS A 338 14.69 7.18 -41.70
N HIS A 339 14.17 8.33 -42.08
CA HIS A 339 13.33 8.51 -43.26
C HIS A 339 14.07 9.23 -44.39
N ASP A 340 13.77 8.88 -45.63
CA ASP A 340 14.17 9.64 -46.80
C ASP A 340 13.00 10.53 -47.25
N ALA A 341 13.08 11.82 -46.93
CA ALA A 341 12.04 12.80 -47.21
C ALA A 341 11.82 13.06 -48.71
N HIS A 342 12.68 12.51 -49.58
CA HIS A 342 12.54 12.61 -51.04
C HIS A 342 11.95 11.35 -51.69
N GLY A 343 11.56 10.33 -50.90
CA GLY A 343 11.05 9.05 -51.40
C GLY A 343 11.95 7.87 -51.02
N SER A 344 11.42 6.65 -50.92
CA SER A 344 12.20 5.44 -50.61
C SER A 344 11.65 4.19 -51.32
N ASP A 345 12.44 3.13 -51.37
CA ASP A 345 11.98 1.79 -51.77
C ASP A 345 11.29 1.01 -50.63
N HIS A 346 11.21 1.59 -49.43
CA HIS A 346 10.59 0.97 -48.26
C HIS A 346 9.39 1.77 -47.75
N ALA A 347 8.41 1.05 -47.20
CA ALA A 347 7.19 1.62 -46.66
C ALA A 347 7.48 2.71 -45.60
N ALA A 348 6.58 3.70 -45.51
CA ALA A 348 6.75 4.87 -44.66
C ALA A 348 8.06 5.64 -44.91
N LEU A 349 8.62 5.56 -46.12
CA LEU A 349 9.84 6.26 -46.52
C LEU A 349 11.08 5.88 -45.69
N ALA A 350 11.10 4.70 -45.06
CA ALA A 350 12.22 4.27 -44.24
C ALA A 350 13.49 4.06 -45.10
N ARG A 351 14.66 4.34 -44.54
CA ARG A 351 15.95 4.15 -45.24
C ARG A 351 16.39 2.69 -45.35
N THR A 352 15.84 1.78 -44.53
CA THR A 352 16.13 0.35 -44.57
C THR A 352 14.86 -0.48 -44.36
N ALA A 353 14.84 -1.70 -44.89
CA ALA A 353 13.73 -2.65 -44.75
C ALA A 353 13.66 -3.34 -43.37
N ASP A 354 14.77 -3.37 -42.62
CA ASP A 354 14.89 -4.04 -41.32
C ASP A 354 15.44 -3.08 -40.24
N GLY A 355 15.57 -3.57 -39.01
CA GLY A 355 16.12 -2.82 -37.88
C GLY A 355 17.62 -2.52 -37.95
N THR A 356 18.31 -2.77 -39.08
CA THR A 356 19.75 -2.48 -39.21
C THR A 356 20.05 -1.00 -38.97
N MET A 357 19.18 -0.08 -39.40
CA MET A 357 19.34 1.35 -39.10
C MET A 357 19.27 1.66 -37.61
N CYS A 358 18.41 0.96 -36.85
CA CYS A 358 18.25 1.16 -35.42
C CYS A 358 19.52 0.74 -34.68
N LEU A 359 20.13 -0.37 -35.07
CA LEU A 359 21.34 -0.90 -34.43
C LEU A 359 22.58 -0.01 -34.62
N LYS A 360 22.62 0.85 -35.65
CA LYS A 360 23.70 1.84 -35.82
C LYS A 360 23.74 2.86 -34.68
N CYS A 361 22.58 3.20 -34.12
CA CYS A 361 22.46 4.11 -32.98
C CYS A 361 22.29 3.38 -31.64
N HIS A 362 21.98 2.08 -31.66
CA HIS A 362 21.83 1.23 -30.48
C HIS A 362 22.88 0.11 -30.44
N PRO A 363 24.18 0.44 -30.30
CA PRO A 363 25.26 -0.55 -30.32
C PRO A 363 25.15 -1.57 -29.18
N ASP A 364 24.65 -1.16 -28.00
CA ASP A 364 24.46 -2.06 -26.86
C ASP A 364 23.47 -3.20 -27.18
N VAL A 365 22.40 -2.88 -27.93
CA VAL A 365 21.41 -3.88 -28.36
C VAL A 365 22.01 -4.80 -29.42
N ALA A 366 22.82 -4.25 -30.32
CA ALA A 366 23.55 -5.03 -31.31
C ALA A 366 24.47 -6.06 -30.63
N THR A 367 25.24 -5.63 -29.63
CA THR A 367 26.11 -6.52 -28.83
C THR A 367 25.30 -7.58 -28.08
N GLN A 368 24.21 -7.21 -27.41
CA GLN A 368 23.36 -8.16 -26.66
C GLN A 368 22.75 -9.24 -27.56
N SER A 369 22.27 -8.85 -28.74
CA SER A 369 21.63 -9.77 -29.70
C SER A 369 22.62 -10.76 -30.33
N ALA A 370 23.92 -10.46 -30.30
CA ALA A 370 24.99 -11.27 -30.87
C ALA A 370 25.70 -12.20 -29.87
N MET A 371 25.27 -12.22 -28.60
CA MET A 371 25.93 -13.02 -27.54
C MET A 371 25.77 -14.54 -27.72
N ALA A 372 26.81 -15.28 -27.35
CA ALA A 372 26.90 -16.75 -27.50
C ALA A 372 25.82 -17.56 -26.76
N GLY A 373 25.15 -16.98 -25.75
CA GLY A 373 24.03 -17.60 -25.01
C GLY A 373 22.68 -17.54 -25.72
N GLY A 374 22.65 -16.96 -26.93
CA GLY A 374 21.46 -16.78 -27.75
C GLY A 374 20.81 -15.42 -27.54
N GLY A 375 20.63 -14.67 -28.62
CA GLY A 375 19.79 -13.46 -28.61
C GLY A 375 18.30 -13.82 -28.62
N HIS A 376 17.46 -12.92 -28.11
CA HIS A 376 16.02 -13.08 -28.23
C HIS A 376 15.64 -13.06 -29.72
N PRO A 377 14.88 -14.03 -30.27
CA PRO A 377 14.78 -14.22 -31.72
C PRO A 377 14.34 -12.99 -32.54
N PRO A 378 13.39 -12.14 -32.09
CA PRO A 378 13.09 -10.86 -32.76
C PRO A 378 14.28 -9.91 -32.87
N ALA A 379 15.15 -9.85 -31.86
CA ALA A 379 16.33 -8.99 -31.87
C ALA A 379 17.41 -9.53 -32.82
N VAL A 380 17.64 -10.85 -32.83
CA VAL A 380 18.57 -11.51 -33.76
C VAL A 380 18.15 -11.31 -35.22
N LYS A 381 16.83 -11.38 -35.48
CA LYS A 381 16.25 -11.15 -36.81
C LYS A 381 16.12 -9.67 -37.19
N LYS A 382 16.54 -8.74 -36.31
CA LYS A 382 16.39 -7.29 -36.49
C LYS A 382 14.94 -6.83 -36.72
N ASP A 383 13.98 -7.59 -36.21
CA ASP A 383 12.54 -7.28 -36.26
C ASP A 383 12.14 -6.45 -35.03
N CYS A 384 12.81 -5.31 -34.84
CA CYS A 384 12.69 -4.47 -33.65
C CYS A 384 11.26 -3.93 -33.48
N LEU A 385 10.62 -3.59 -34.60
CA LEU A 385 9.28 -3.00 -34.62
C LEU A 385 8.18 -4.01 -34.29
N ARG A 386 8.48 -5.30 -34.14
CA ARG A 386 7.51 -6.26 -33.60
C ARG A 386 7.13 -5.94 -32.15
N CYS A 387 8.09 -5.44 -31.39
CA CYS A 387 7.93 -5.13 -29.97
C CYS A 387 7.96 -3.63 -29.69
N HIS A 388 8.71 -2.87 -30.48
CA HIS A 388 8.87 -1.43 -30.30
C HIS A 388 8.06 -0.60 -31.30
N THR A 389 7.82 0.63 -30.91
CA THR A 389 7.41 1.75 -31.77
C THR A 389 8.66 2.56 -32.09
N ALA A 390 8.76 3.09 -33.31
CA ALA A 390 9.93 3.87 -33.74
C ALA A 390 9.94 5.30 -33.19
N HIS A 391 8.76 5.86 -32.88
CA HIS A 391 8.59 7.28 -32.56
C HIS A 391 8.19 7.52 -31.11
N SER A 392 7.05 6.98 -30.68
CA SER A 392 6.54 7.24 -29.34
C SER A 392 5.61 6.12 -28.85
N SER A 393 5.50 5.99 -27.53
CA SER A 393 4.63 5.02 -26.87
C SER A 393 4.13 5.54 -25.52
N ASP A 394 3.02 4.99 -25.07
CA ASP A 394 2.51 5.11 -23.71
C ASP A 394 3.29 4.23 -22.70
N HIS A 395 4.19 3.38 -23.19
CA HIS A 395 4.95 2.41 -22.42
C HIS A 395 6.45 2.68 -22.46
N ARG A 396 7.11 2.45 -21.32
CA ARG A 396 8.58 2.59 -21.17
C ARG A 396 9.33 1.81 -22.24
N ALA A 397 10.47 2.34 -22.67
CA ALA A 397 11.30 1.78 -23.73
C ALA A 397 10.56 1.61 -25.08
N LEU A 398 9.58 2.46 -25.37
CA LEU A 398 8.87 2.51 -26.65
C LEU A 398 8.13 1.21 -27.01
N LEU A 399 7.71 0.40 -26.04
CA LEU A 399 7.02 -0.86 -26.30
C LEU A 399 5.62 -0.64 -26.89
N LYS A 400 5.16 -1.52 -27.79
CA LYS A 400 3.83 -1.43 -28.40
C LYS A 400 2.66 -1.68 -27.44
N ALA A 401 2.92 -2.37 -26.34
CA ALA A 401 1.97 -2.66 -25.28
C ALA A 401 2.72 -2.72 -23.94
N ASP A 402 1.99 -2.87 -22.84
CA ASP A 402 2.64 -3.13 -21.56
C ASP A 402 3.48 -4.41 -21.62
N GLN A 403 4.55 -4.46 -20.84
CA GLN A 403 5.54 -5.54 -20.90
C GLN A 403 4.91 -6.93 -20.67
N ARG A 404 3.87 -7.05 -19.86
CA ARG A 404 3.20 -8.32 -19.63
C ARG A 404 2.43 -8.74 -20.88
N GLN A 405 1.56 -7.88 -21.39
CA GLN A 405 0.76 -8.20 -22.57
C GLN A 405 1.67 -8.52 -23.76
N LEU A 406 2.74 -7.75 -23.97
CA LEU A 406 3.66 -7.95 -25.07
C LEU A 406 4.47 -9.25 -24.96
N CYS A 407 4.98 -9.59 -23.79
CA CYS A 407 5.75 -10.83 -23.62
C CYS A 407 4.84 -12.08 -23.66
N THR A 408 3.66 -12.01 -23.06
CA THR A 408 2.73 -13.15 -22.98
C THR A 408 2.00 -13.44 -24.28
N SER A 409 1.97 -12.51 -25.25
CA SER A 409 1.46 -12.79 -26.60
C SER A 409 2.30 -13.81 -27.37
N CYS A 410 3.53 -14.10 -26.90
CA CYS A 410 4.40 -15.11 -27.49
C CYS A 410 4.86 -16.19 -26.49
N HIS A 411 4.96 -15.88 -25.18
CA HIS A 411 5.43 -16.82 -24.16
C HIS A 411 4.27 -17.50 -23.39
N GLY A 412 3.67 -18.54 -23.97
CA GLY A 412 2.56 -19.30 -23.38
C GLY A 412 2.87 -19.97 -22.03
N ASP A 413 4.13 -20.35 -21.79
CA ASP A 413 4.56 -20.89 -20.49
C ASP A 413 4.46 -19.87 -19.35
N ALA A 414 4.71 -18.59 -19.64
CA ALA A 414 4.55 -17.52 -18.66
C ALA A 414 3.06 -17.35 -18.31
N VAL A 415 2.15 -17.47 -19.28
CA VAL A 415 0.70 -17.43 -19.06
C VAL A 415 0.25 -18.55 -18.13
N ARG A 416 0.75 -19.78 -18.34
CA ARG A 416 0.45 -20.91 -17.45
C ARG A 416 0.93 -20.64 -16.01
N ARG A 417 2.16 -20.18 -15.82
CA ARG A 417 2.70 -19.87 -14.47
C ARG A 417 2.04 -18.67 -13.79
N MET A 418 1.37 -17.78 -14.53
CA MET A 418 0.55 -16.73 -13.92
C MET A 418 -0.68 -17.26 -13.18
N GLN A 419 -1.02 -18.54 -13.35
CA GLN A 419 -2.10 -19.22 -12.64
C GLN A 419 -1.62 -19.91 -11.35
N ASP A 420 -0.32 -19.92 -11.06
CA ASP A 420 0.24 -20.53 -9.84
C ASP A 420 -0.34 -19.87 -8.58
N LYS A 421 -0.46 -20.65 -7.49
CA LYS A 421 -1.08 -20.21 -6.24
C LYS A 421 -0.29 -19.08 -5.59
N GLU A 422 1.02 -19.26 -5.48
CA GLU A 422 1.95 -18.25 -4.99
C GLU A 422 2.68 -17.66 -6.19
N LYS A 423 2.68 -16.33 -6.31
CA LYS A 423 3.24 -15.66 -7.49
C LYS A 423 4.33 -14.71 -7.02
N HIS A 424 5.47 -14.72 -7.71
CA HIS A 424 6.56 -13.80 -7.42
C HIS A 424 6.11 -12.38 -7.80
N THR A 425 6.32 -11.39 -6.92
CA THR A 425 5.73 -10.05 -7.07
C THR A 425 6.16 -9.34 -8.36
N PRO A 426 7.46 -9.21 -8.68
CA PRO A 426 7.93 -8.77 -10.00
C PRO A 426 7.27 -9.46 -11.20
N PHE A 427 7.10 -10.78 -11.13
CA PHE A 427 6.43 -11.54 -12.19
C PHE A 427 4.92 -11.19 -12.29
N SER A 428 4.25 -11.07 -11.15
CA SER A 428 2.84 -10.67 -11.04
C SER A 428 2.57 -9.21 -11.40
N ALA A 429 3.60 -8.37 -11.30
CA ALA A 429 3.59 -6.99 -11.75
C ALA A 429 3.85 -6.87 -13.26
N GLY A 430 4.32 -7.95 -13.91
CA GLY A 430 4.64 -7.94 -15.34
C GLY A 430 6.00 -7.34 -15.65
N GLU A 431 6.89 -7.28 -14.67
CA GLU A 431 8.23 -6.69 -14.78
C GLU A 431 9.24 -7.73 -15.28
N CYS A 432 8.96 -8.37 -16.41
CA CYS A 432 9.79 -9.45 -16.96
C CYS A 432 11.27 -9.03 -17.13
N SER A 433 11.49 -7.76 -17.49
CA SER A 433 12.82 -7.21 -17.73
C SER A 433 13.62 -6.87 -16.48
N SER A 434 13.05 -7.00 -15.28
CA SER A 434 13.84 -6.87 -14.04
C SER A 434 14.85 -8.00 -13.93
N CYS A 435 14.46 -9.19 -14.39
CA CYS A 435 15.24 -10.41 -14.28
C CYS A 435 15.78 -10.89 -15.63
N HIS A 436 15.04 -10.68 -16.72
CA HIS A 436 15.44 -11.11 -18.06
C HIS A 436 15.97 -9.95 -18.92
N SER A 437 16.89 -10.26 -19.82
CA SER A 437 17.28 -9.41 -20.93
C SER A 437 16.41 -9.74 -22.14
N ALA A 438 15.57 -8.78 -22.56
CA ALA A 438 14.64 -8.98 -23.67
C ALA A 438 15.32 -9.02 -25.06
N HIS A 439 16.60 -8.67 -25.16
CA HIS A 439 17.35 -8.63 -26.43
C HIS A 439 18.38 -9.77 -26.54
N GLY A 440 18.93 -10.24 -25.42
CA GLY A 440 19.92 -11.31 -25.40
C GLY A 440 20.80 -11.28 -24.15
N SER A 441 21.34 -12.43 -23.77
CA SER A 441 22.30 -12.59 -22.67
C SER A 441 23.13 -13.87 -22.87
N ASP A 442 24.30 -13.91 -22.23
CA ASP A 442 25.17 -15.08 -22.09
C ASP A 442 24.64 -16.13 -21.08
N LYS A 443 23.53 -15.86 -20.38
CA LYS A 443 22.98 -16.73 -19.33
C LYS A 443 21.78 -17.56 -19.80
N PRO A 444 21.53 -18.73 -19.20
CA PRO A 444 20.35 -19.54 -19.50
C PRO A 444 19.05 -18.74 -19.39
N HIS A 445 18.10 -18.99 -20.29
CA HIS A 445 16.79 -18.32 -20.33
C HIS A 445 16.88 -16.78 -20.36
N LEU A 446 17.96 -16.23 -20.92
CA LEU A 446 18.18 -14.79 -21.08
C LEU A 446 18.17 -14.02 -19.74
N MET A 447 18.62 -14.63 -18.64
CA MET A 447 18.68 -13.96 -17.34
C MET A 447 19.77 -12.88 -17.30
N LYS A 448 19.57 -11.80 -16.56
CA LYS A 448 20.57 -10.72 -16.41
C LYS A 448 21.77 -11.07 -15.53
N ALA A 449 21.69 -12.17 -14.78
CA ALA A 449 22.75 -12.67 -13.91
C ALA A 449 22.51 -14.15 -13.58
N GLU A 450 23.51 -14.81 -12.99
CA GLU A 450 23.35 -16.15 -12.42
C GLU A 450 22.29 -16.17 -11.32
N ASN A 451 21.57 -17.28 -11.19
CA ASN A 451 20.35 -17.38 -10.37
C ASN A 451 20.53 -16.88 -8.91
N GLY A 452 21.62 -17.26 -8.25
CA GLY A 452 21.91 -16.83 -6.87
C GLY A 452 22.19 -15.33 -6.73
N GLU A 453 22.93 -14.75 -7.67
CA GLU A 453 23.20 -13.31 -7.68
C GLU A 453 21.94 -12.51 -8.05
N LEU A 454 21.21 -12.98 -9.06
CA LEU A 454 19.96 -12.38 -9.54
C LEU A 454 18.93 -12.24 -8.42
N CYS A 455 18.71 -13.32 -7.68
CA CYS A 455 17.80 -13.30 -6.53
C CYS A 455 18.34 -12.42 -5.40
N GLY A 456 19.65 -12.49 -5.10
CA GLY A 456 20.28 -11.74 -4.02
C GLY A 456 20.29 -10.22 -4.20
N ARG A 457 20.12 -9.71 -5.43
CA ARG A 457 19.95 -8.27 -5.70
C ARG A 457 18.67 -7.69 -5.09
N CYS A 458 17.63 -8.51 -4.94
CA CYS A 458 16.37 -8.11 -4.30
C CYS A 458 16.19 -8.74 -2.91
N HIS A 459 16.62 -9.99 -2.73
CA HIS A 459 16.48 -10.75 -1.49
C HIS A 459 17.72 -10.63 -0.60
N GLY A 460 17.96 -9.42 -0.09
CA GLY A 460 19.15 -9.11 0.72
C GLY A 460 19.28 -9.94 2.01
N GLU A 461 18.18 -10.42 2.58
CA GLU A 461 18.21 -11.33 3.74
C GLU A 461 18.81 -12.70 3.37
N ILE A 462 18.40 -13.28 2.23
CA ILE A 462 18.95 -14.56 1.77
C ILE A 462 20.46 -14.43 1.55
N LYS A 463 20.93 -13.31 1.01
CA LYS A 463 22.37 -13.04 0.85
C LYS A 463 23.09 -13.03 2.20
N ARG A 464 22.47 -12.51 3.27
CA ARG A 464 23.02 -12.56 4.64
C ARG A 464 23.02 -13.98 5.21
N GLU A 465 21.97 -14.76 4.97
CA GLU A 465 21.88 -16.15 5.42
C GLU A 465 22.95 -17.03 4.77
N LEU A 466 23.20 -16.85 3.47
CA LEU A 466 24.24 -17.57 2.72
C LEU A 466 25.67 -17.23 3.16
N ALA A 467 25.86 -16.15 3.93
CA ALA A 467 27.15 -15.75 4.49
C ALA A 467 27.40 -16.31 5.91
N ARG A 468 26.45 -17.08 6.48
CA ARG A 468 26.59 -17.67 7.82
C ARG A 468 27.47 -18.92 7.79
N GLU A 469 27.86 -19.40 8.96
CA GLU A 469 28.77 -20.55 9.13
C GLU A 469 28.17 -21.87 8.63
N SER A 470 26.89 -22.13 8.94
CA SER A 470 26.20 -23.34 8.50
C SER A 470 25.25 -23.03 7.35
N VAL A 471 25.71 -23.23 6.11
CA VAL A 471 24.93 -22.95 4.89
C VAL A 471 24.43 -24.27 4.28
N HIS A 472 23.17 -24.28 3.87
CA HIS A 472 22.61 -25.45 3.19
C HIS A 472 23.25 -25.62 1.80
N ALA A 473 23.78 -26.82 1.50
CA ALA A 473 24.63 -27.03 0.33
C ALA A 473 23.98 -26.65 -1.03
N PRO A 474 22.69 -26.99 -1.31
CA PRO A 474 22.00 -26.49 -2.51
C PRO A 474 21.92 -24.97 -2.59
N ALA A 475 21.72 -24.29 -1.45
CA ALA A 475 21.63 -22.84 -1.38
C ALA A 475 23.01 -22.19 -1.60
N LYS A 476 24.07 -22.75 -0.98
CA LYS A 476 25.48 -22.33 -1.21
C LYS A 476 25.89 -22.46 -2.68
N ALA A 477 25.41 -23.49 -3.36
CA ALA A 477 25.67 -23.72 -4.78
C ALA A 477 24.83 -22.83 -5.73
N GLY A 478 24.00 -21.90 -5.20
CA GLY A 478 23.16 -21.02 -6.01
C GLY A 478 22.01 -21.73 -6.73
N LYS A 479 21.67 -22.97 -6.34
CA LYS A 479 20.61 -23.77 -6.95
C LYS A 479 19.24 -23.41 -6.37
N CYS A 480 18.92 -22.12 -6.33
CA CYS A 480 17.67 -21.61 -5.76
C CYS A 480 16.43 -22.22 -6.43
N SER A 481 16.51 -22.45 -7.75
CA SER A 481 15.41 -22.94 -8.57
C SER A 481 15.01 -24.41 -8.35
N SER A 482 15.82 -25.19 -7.63
CA SER A 482 15.45 -26.57 -7.27
C SER A 482 14.36 -26.62 -6.20
N CYS A 483 14.28 -25.56 -5.39
CA CYS A 483 13.34 -25.43 -4.29
C CYS A 483 12.32 -24.30 -4.53
N HIS A 484 12.74 -23.20 -5.15
CA HIS A 484 11.91 -22.02 -5.39
C HIS A 484 11.60 -21.81 -6.87
N GLY A 485 10.36 -21.50 -7.21
CA GLY A 485 9.99 -21.07 -8.54
C GLY A 485 10.17 -19.56 -8.71
N GLY A 486 11.10 -19.15 -9.58
CA GLY A 486 11.43 -17.73 -9.80
C GLY A 486 10.27 -16.87 -10.33
N HIS A 487 9.22 -17.49 -10.88
CA HIS A 487 8.00 -16.81 -11.34
C HIS A 487 6.81 -17.03 -10.40
N GLY A 488 6.73 -18.21 -9.80
CA GLY A 488 5.59 -18.67 -9.01
C GLY A 488 5.89 -20.05 -8.43
N GLY A 489 5.20 -20.38 -7.34
CA GLY A 489 5.28 -21.66 -6.66
C GLY A 489 3.90 -22.13 -6.22
N ILE A 490 3.85 -23.38 -5.80
CA ILE A 490 2.60 -24.00 -5.32
C ILE A 490 2.44 -23.86 -3.80
N GLY A 491 3.52 -23.52 -3.09
CA GLY A 491 3.56 -23.35 -1.63
C GLY A 491 4.21 -22.05 -1.21
N ALA A 492 3.97 -21.65 0.05
CA ALA A 492 4.48 -20.42 0.65
C ALA A 492 6.00 -20.28 0.46
N GLY A 493 6.47 -19.06 0.19
CA GLY A 493 7.88 -18.83 -0.15
C GLY A 493 8.24 -19.29 -1.57
N LEU A 494 7.26 -19.43 -2.46
CA LEU A 494 7.42 -19.85 -3.86
C LEU A 494 8.00 -21.24 -4.02
N LEU A 495 7.69 -22.16 -3.10
CA LEU A 495 8.21 -23.52 -3.20
C LEU A 495 7.60 -24.25 -4.41
N VAL A 496 8.44 -24.98 -5.13
CA VAL A 496 8.04 -25.74 -6.34
C VAL A 496 7.23 -26.99 -6.00
N ARG A 497 7.27 -27.43 -4.74
CA ARG A 497 6.59 -28.63 -4.20
C ARG A 497 6.16 -28.37 -2.74
N PRO A 498 5.24 -29.17 -2.16
CA PRO A 498 4.92 -29.07 -0.74
C PRO A 498 6.16 -29.35 0.12
N THR A 499 6.30 -28.70 1.27
CA THR A 499 7.56 -28.69 2.05
C THR A 499 8.06 -30.08 2.42
N VAL A 500 7.18 -30.98 2.87
CA VAL A 500 7.56 -32.37 3.24
C VAL A 500 8.11 -33.13 2.03
N ASP A 501 7.45 -33.05 0.88
CA ASP A 501 7.87 -33.74 -0.34
C ASP A 501 9.13 -33.12 -0.94
N LEU A 502 9.24 -31.79 -0.88
CA LEU A 502 10.38 -31.04 -1.39
C LEU A 502 11.65 -31.41 -0.62
N CYS A 503 11.64 -31.24 0.70
CA CYS A 503 12.78 -31.57 1.55
C CYS A 503 13.03 -33.09 1.56
N GLY A 504 11.97 -33.90 1.61
CA GLY A 504 12.05 -35.36 1.64
C GLY A 504 12.65 -35.97 0.38
N SER A 505 12.55 -35.30 -0.77
CA SER A 505 13.19 -35.75 -2.01
C SER A 505 14.72 -35.81 -1.91
N CYS A 506 15.33 -35.09 -0.97
CA CYS A 506 16.76 -35.15 -0.66
C CYS A 506 17.04 -35.72 0.74
N HIS A 507 16.13 -35.54 1.71
CA HIS A 507 16.28 -35.97 3.10
C HIS A 507 15.38 -37.18 3.43
N ALA A 508 15.60 -38.31 2.74
CA ALA A 508 14.81 -39.53 2.90
C ALA A 508 14.68 -40.05 4.36
N PRO A 509 15.71 -40.00 5.22
CA PRO A 509 15.55 -40.40 6.62
C PRO A 509 14.56 -39.52 7.40
N ILE A 510 14.58 -38.21 7.14
CA ILE A 510 13.66 -37.24 7.78
C ILE A 510 12.24 -37.48 7.27
N ALA A 511 12.07 -37.72 5.97
CA ALA A 511 10.78 -38.03 5.37
C ALA A 511 10.10 -39.25 6.02
N ARG A 512 10.88 -40.29 6.39
CA ARG A 512 10.38 -41.45 7.14
C ARG A 512 10.03 -41.10 8.60
N ALA A 513 10.86 -40.30 9.27
CA ALA A 513 10.61 -39.92 10.66
C ALA A 513 9.33 -39.09 10.82
N VAL A 514 9.06 -38.14 9.93
CA VAL A 514 7.85 -37.29 9.99
C VAL A 514 6.55 -38.03 9.65
N GLN A 515 6.66 -39.29 9.19
CA GLN A 515 5.54 -40.20 8.92
C GLN A 515 5.37 -41.27 10.01
N SER A 516 6.22 -41.28 11.04
CA SER A 516 6.18 -42.30 12.11
C SER A 516 4.98 -42.10 13.07
N GLN A 517 4.68 -43.12 13.88
CA GLN A 517 3.64 -43.01 14.92
C GLN A 517 3.97 -41.94 15.98
N GLY A 518 5.26 -41.65 16.19
CA GLY A 518 5.73 -40.57 17.04
C GLY A 518 6.05 -39.29 16.26
N ALA A 519 5.51 -39.09 15.06
CA ALA A 519 5.76 -37.88 14.26
C ALA A 519 5.51 -36.60 15.06
N HIS A 520 6.52 -35.73 15.11
CA HIS A 520 6.38 -34.45 15.78
C HIS A 520 5.41 -33.59 14.97
N THR A 521 4.33 -33.09 15.59
CA THR A 521 3.20 -32.49 14.87
C THR A 521 3.61 -31.35 13.94
N ALA A 522 4.54 -30.49 14.35
CA ALA A 522 5.04 -29.41 13.49
C ALA A 522 5.84 -29.95 12.29
N ALA A 523 6.66 -30.98 12.50
CA ALA A 523 7.46 -31.57 11.44
C ALA A 523 6.59 -32.38 10.46
N GLY A 524 5.61 -33.13 10.96
CA GLY A 524 4.63 -33.86 10.15
C GLY A 524 3.75 -32.97 9.27
N ARG A 525 3.51 -31.72 9.68
CA ARG A 525 2.82 -30.72 8.84
C ARG A 525 3.72 -30.02 7.83
N GLY A 526 5.03 -30.28 7.86
CA GLY A 526 5.99 -29.61 6.99
C GLY A 526 6.39 -28.21 7.46
N ASP A 527 6.19 -27.87 8.73
CA ASP A 527 6.58 -26.59 9.32
C ASP A 527 8.09 -26.56 9.65
N CYS A 528 8.94 -27.08 8.75
CA CYS A 528 10.38 -27.24 8.97
C CYS A 528 11.06 -25.90 9.31
N GLY A 529 10.57 -24.80 8.71
CA GLY A 529 11.05 -23.44 8.92
C GLY A 529 10.75 -22.86 10.31
N ALA A 530 9.93 -23.52 11.13
CA ALA A 530 9.77 -23.11 12.54
C ALA A 530 11.06 -23.34 13.33
N CYS A 531 11.80 -24.39 12.98
CA CYS A 531 13.01 -24.82 13.66
C CYS A 531 14.28 -24.53 12.84
N HIS A 532 14.20 -24.71 11.53
CA HIS A 532 15.34 -24.60 10.63
C HIS A 532 15.36 -23.28 9.84
N GLU A 533 16.57 -22.79 9.56
CA GLU A 533 16.86 -21.75 8.57
C GLU A 533 17.44 -22.41 7.30
N PRO A 534 16.61 -22.77 6.31
CA PRO A 534 16.96 -23.68 5.23
C PRO A 534 17.99 -23.14 4.23
N HIS A 535 18.34 -21.85 4.27
CA HIS A 535 19.43 -21.29 3.44
C HIS A 535 20.75 -21.27 4.20
N GLY A 536 20.74 -20.75 5.43
CA GLY A 536 21.90 -20.76 6.30
C GLY A 536 21.62 -20.24 7.70
N ALA A 537 22.21 -20.89 8.69
CA ALA A 537 22.07 -20.58 10.10
C ALA A 537 23.42 -20.35 10.77
N LYS A 538 23.39 -19.75 11.96
CA LYS A 538 24.57 -19.64 12.83
C LYS A 538 24.91 -20.98 13.50
N LEU A 539 23.93 -21.87 13.64
CA LEU A 539 24.09 -23.13 14.37
C LEU A 539 24.10 -24.31 13.41
N ASN A 540 24.86 -25.35 13.77
CA ASN A 540 24.91 -26.61 13.04
C ASN A 540 23.52 -27.25 12.90
N GLY A 541 23.30 -27.93 11.77
CA GLY A 541 21.99 -28.49 11.45
C GLY A 541 20.95 -27.45 11.05
N LEU A 542 21.39 -26.25 10.63
CA LEU A 542 20.54 -25.15 10.18
C LEU A 542 19.55 -24.67 11.24
N LEU A 543 19.90 -24.72 12.54
CA LEU A 543 18.95 -24.37 13.61
C LEU A 543 18.84 -22.86 13.83
N LYS A 544 17.61 -22.36 14.05
CA LYS A 544 17.33 -20.95 14.31
C LYS A 544 17.77 -20.47 15.70
N ALA A 545 17.85 -21.37 16.66
CA ALA A 545 18.28 -21.12 18.03
C ALA A 545 18.81 -22.41 18.68
N PRO A 546 19.55 -22.33 19.80
CA PRO A 546 19.95 -23.51 20.56
C PRO A 546 18.73 -24.36 20.93
N VAL A 547 18.90 -25.69 21.00
CA VAL A 547 17.79 -26.66 21.13
C VAL A 547 16.85 -26.33 22.30
N LYS A 548 17.39 -25.98 23.47
CA LYS A 548 16.61 -25.60 24.67
C LYS A 548 15.64 -24.44 24.39
N GLU A 549 16.17 -23.34 23.85
CA GLU A 549 15.40 -22.14 23.53
C GLU A 549 14.41 -22.39 22.38
N LEU A 550 14.83 -23.17 21.38
CA LEU A 550 14.02 -23.47 20.21
C LEU A 550 12.77 -24.27 20.58
N CYS A 551 12.94 -25.31 21.41
CA CYS A 551 11.81 -26.10 21.92
C CYS A 551 10.91 -25.27 22.83
N ALA A 552 11.48 -24.45 23.72
CA ALA A 552 10.73 -23.61 24.65
C ALA A 552 9.81 -22.58 23.98
N LYS A 553 10.12 -22.14 22.74
CA LYS A 553 9.24 -21.23 21.97
C LYS A 553 7.84 -21.80 21.72
N CYS A 554 7.74 -23.11 21.53
CA CYS A 554 6.47 -23.79 21.32
C CYS A 554 6.02 -24.56 22.57
N HIS A 555 6.98 -24.99 23.40
CA HIS A 555 6.75 -25.73 24.62
C HIS A 555 7.15 -24.90 25.84
N SER A 556 6.44 -23.80 26.06
CA SER A 556 6.70 -22.81 27.12
C SER A 556 6.70 -23.40 28.53
N ASP A 557 6.06 -24.56 28.71
CA ASP A 557 5.84 -25.15 30.04
C ASP A 557 6.88 -26.24 30.37
N ILE A 558 7.77 -26.62 29.44
CA ILE A 558 8.77 -27.67 29.68
C ILE A 558 9.84 -27.13 30.63
N GLY A 559 10.02 -27.80 31.77
CA GLY A 559 11.02 -27.42 32.78
C GLY A 559 10.60 -26.26 33.67
N HIS A 560 9.36 -25.74 33.53
CA HIS A 560 8.86 -24.59 34.28
C HIS A 560 7.72 -24.93 35.26
N LYS A 561 7.29 -26.19 35.33
CA LYS A 561 6.25 -26.66 36.25
C LYS A 561 6.80 -27.02 37.63
N GLY A 562 7.61 -26.13 38.20
CA GLY A 562 8.17 -26.24 39.55
C GLY A 562 9.69 -26.14 39.61
N ASP A 563 10.17 -25.98 40.85
CA ASP A 563 11.58 -25.66 41.13
C ASP A 563 12.53 -26.86 40.94
N ARG A 564 11.99 -28.08 40.81
CA ARG A 564 12.77 -29.29 40.58
C ARG A 564 12.62 -29.71 39.13
N VAL A 565 13.69 -29.50 38.36
CA VAL A 565 13.76 -29.83 36.93
C VAL A 565 14.63 -31.07 36.76
N HIS A 566 14.20 -32.00 35.91
CA HIS A 566 14.99 -33.19 35.58
C HIS A 566 16.30 -32.78 34.89
N GLN A 567 17.43 -33.34 35.33
CA GLN A 567 18.77 -32.86 34.96
C GLN A 567 18.99 -32.75 33.43
N PRO A 568 18.67 -33.76 32.58
CA PRO A 568 18.76 -33.63 31.12
C PRO A 568 17.93 -32.48 30.54
N VAL A 569 16.81 -32.14 31.17
CA VAL A 569 15.93 -31.03 30.76
C VAL A 569 16.52 -29.69 31.19
N ALA A 570 17.08 -29.60 32.40
CA ALA A 570 17.77 -28.40 32.89
C ALA A 570 18.95 -28.01 31.98
N GLU A 571 19.70 -29.01 31.53
CA GLU A 571 20.84 -28.89 30.60
C GLU A 571 20.40 -28.66 29.13
N GLY A 572 19.11 -28.80 28.82
CA GLY A 572 18.59 -28.59 27.47
C GLY A 572 18.81 -29.76 26.51
N ASN A 573 19.19 -30.94 27.02
CA ASN A 573 19.40 -32.17 26.25
C ASN A 573 18.07 -32.88 25.91
N CYS A 574 17.16 -32.14 25.26
CA CYS A 574 15.83 -32.64 24.92
C CYS A 574 15.89 -33.85 23.97
N ARG A 575 16.95 -33.94 23.15
CA ARG A 575 17.14 -34.93 22.10
C ARG A 575 17.58 -36.31 22.59
N ALA A 576 17.98 -36.43 23.86
CA ALA A 576 18.25 -37.73 24.48
C ALA A 576 16.97 -38.58 24.55
N CYS A 577 15.84 -37.93 24.83
CA CYS A 577 14.56 -38.60 25.00
C CYS A 577 13.61 -38.38 23.82
N HIS A 578 13.70 -37.24 23.13
CA HIS A 578 12.81 -36.90 22.03
C HIS A 578 13.50 -36.83 20.67
N ASP A 579 12.86 -37.39 19.64
CA ASP A 579 13.22 -37.10 18.25
C ASP A 579 12.37 -35.93 17.74
N PRO A 580 12.96 -34.76 17.43
CA PRO A 580 12.21 -33.57 17.02
C PRO A 580 11.55 -33.67 15.63
N HIS A 581 11.86 -34.70 14.84
CA HIS A 581 11.21 -34.98 13.56
C HIS A 581 10.11 -36.03 13.72
N GLY A 582 10.38 -37.10 14.47
CA GLY A 582 9.38 -38.10 14.79
C GLY A 582 9.95 -39.38 15.38
N GLY A 583 9.70 -39.58 16.67
CA GLY A 583 10.23 -40.71 17.43
C GLY A 583 9.53 -42.04 17.14
N ALA A 584 10.08 -43.13 17.67
CA ALA A 584 9.49 -44.46 17.55
C ALA A 584 8.14 -44.56 18.28
N VAL A 585 7.94 -43.76 19.35
CA VAL A 585 6.75 -43.81 20.21
C VAL A 585 6.20 -42.41 20.43
N ALA A 586 4.88 -42.25 20.50
CA ALA A 586 4.26 -40.96 20.81
C ALA A 586 4.43 -40.57 22.30
N PRO A 587 4.65 -39.29 22.65
CA PRO A 587 4.80 -38.12 21.77
C PRO A 587 6.28 -37.86 21.40
N SER A 588 6.71 -38.46 20.29
CA SER A 588 8.06 -38.32 19.73
C SER A 588 9.22 -38.81 20.61
N LEU A 589 9.00 -39.83 21.42
CA LEU A 589 10.06 -40.47 22.19
C LEU A 589 10.96 -41.32 21.29
N THR A 590 12.27 -41.27 21.55
CA THR A 590 13.28 -42.07 20.85
C THR A 590 13.06 -43.57 21.06
N GLN A 591 12.50 -43.96 22.21
CA GLN A 591 12.15 -45.34 22.56
C GLN A 591 11.03 -45.42 23.62
N ALA A 592 10.48 -46.61 23.85
CA ALA A 592 9.42 -46.84 24.82
C ALA A 592 9.94 -46.81 26.28
N VAL A 593 9.09 -46.37 27.20
CA VAL A 593 9.28 -46.50 28.67
C VAL A 593 8.86 -47.93 29.07
N PRO A 594 9.59 -48.63 29.96
CA PRO A 594 10.66 -48.14 30.86
C PRO A 594 12.05 -48.05 30.25
N LYS A 595 12.32 -48.72 29.13
CA LYS A 595 13.66 -48.80 28.52
C LYS A 595 14.32 -47.43 28.35
N LEU A 596 13.57 -46.43 27.88
CA LEU A 596 14.04 -45.04 27.77
C LEU A 596 14.66 -44.49 29.06
N CYS A 597 14.00 -44.73 30.18
CA CYS A 597 14.46 -44.26 31.47
C CYS A 597 15.60 -45.14 31.99
N LEU A 598 15.52 -46.45 31.77
CA LEU A 598 16.50 -47.42 32.27
C LEU A 598 17.88 -47.33 31.59
N ASP A 599 17.95 -46.74 30.39
CA ASP A 599 19.23 -46.40 29.75
C ASP A 599 20.05 -45.39 30.56
N CYS A 600 19.43 -44.67 31.49
CA CYS A 600 20.09 -43.73 32.41
C CYS A 600 19.85 -44.06 33.91
N HIS A 601 18.76 -44.75 34.24
CA HIS A 601 18.35 -45.06 35.60
C HIS A 601 18.42 -46.57 35.88
N ASP A 602 19.30 -46.98 36.78
CA ASP A 602 19.40 -48.38 37.19
C ASP A 602 18.38 -48.73 38.28
N ALA A 603 17.40 -49.57 37.92
CA ALA A 603 16.33 -50.04 38.81
C ALA A 603 16.83 -50.95 39.96
N SER A 604 18.05 -51.50 39.85
CA SER A 604 18.63 -52.39 40.87
C SER A 604 19.36 -51.65 41.99
N ARG A 605 19.55 -50.33 41.88
CA ARG A 605 20.26 -49.57 42.92
C ARG A 605 19.44 -49.45 44.20
N ARG A 606 20.10 -49.65 45.35
CA ARG A 606 19.48 -49.59 46.70
C ARG A 606 18.73 -48.29 46.95
N ASN A 607 19.29 -47.14 46.55
CA ASN A 607 18.61 -45.86 46.67
C ASN A 607 17.30 -45.77 45.89
N MET A 608 17.19 -46.47 44.75
CA MET A 608 15.98 -46.52 43.96
C MET A 608 14.95 -47.46 44.58
N LEU A 609 15.38 -48.62 45.09
CA LEU A 609 14.53 -49.54 45.84
C LEU A 609 13.98 -48.89 47.12
N ASP A 610 14.82 -48.22 47.90
CA ASP A 610 14.43 -47.56 49.16
C ASP A 610 13.43 -46.42 48.91
N ALA A 611 13.68 -45.59 47.88
CA ALA A 611 12.76 -44.53 47.47
C ALA A 611 11.39 -45.06 47.01
N HIS A 612 11.34 -46.29 46.49
CA HIS A 612 10.11 -46.97 46.07
C HIS A 612 9.63 -48.03 47.05
N LYS A 613 10.07 -47.98 48.32
CA LYS A 613 9.63 -48.88 49.40
C LYS A 613 9.84 -50.38 49.09
N GLY A 614 10.93 -50.72 48.42
CA GLY A 614 11.33 -52.09 48.08
C GLY A 614 10.63 -52.70 46.87
N ASN A 615 9.87 -51.92 46.10
CA ASN A 615 9.19 -52.40 44.90
C ASN A 615 10.14 -52.39 43.67
N ASP A 616 10.10 -53.45 42.85
CA ASP A 616 10.86 -53.52 41.60
C ASP A 616 10.23 -52.63 40.52
N MET A 617 11.06 -51.77 39.91
CA MET A 617 10.65 -50.80 38.90
C MET A 617 11.08 -51.20 37.47
N SER A 618 11.67 -52.37 37.27
CA SER A 618 12.20 -52.84 35.98
C SER A 618 11.15 -52.88 34.85
N GLN A 619 9.88 -53.10 35.20
CA GLN A 619 8.73 -53.13 34.27
C GLN A 619 7.71 -52.01 34.54
N ALA A 620 8.08 -51.01 35.35
CA ALA A 620 7.13 -49.99 35.80
C ALA A 620 6.82 -48.96 34.69
N ALA A 621 5.58 -48.46 34.69
CA ALA A 621 5.19 -47.31 33.88
C ALA A 621 5.64 -46.01 34.58
N CYS A 622 6.93 -45.69 34.50
CA CYS A 622 7.56 -44.57 35.24
C CYS A 622 6.81 -43.24 35.09
N LEU A 623 6.34 -42.92 33.88
CA LEU A 623 5.61 -41.68 33.57
C LEU A 623 4.18 -41.63 34.15
N GLY A 624 3.66 -42.74 34.68
CA GLY A 624 2.39 -42.75 35.41
C GLY A 624 2.51 -42.21 36.83
N CYS A 625 3.74 -42.19 37.38
CA CYS A 625 4.02 -41.75 38.74
C CYS A 625 5.00 -40.57 38.81
N HIS A 626 5.80 -40.33 37.77
CA HIS A 626 6.78 -39.24 37.69
C HIS A 626 6.52 -38.30 36.52
N ALA A 627 6.63 -37.00 36.79
CA ALA A 627 6.72 -35.94 35.80
C ALA A 627 8.17 -35.84 35.29
N ALA A 628 8.47 -36.50 34.16
CA ALA A 628 9.84 -36.63 33.62
C ALA A 628 10.53 -35.32 33.21
N HIS A 629 9.84 -34.17 33.25
CA HIS A 629 10.43 -32.87 32.93
C HIS A 629 10.74 -32.03 34.16
N SER A 630 9.73 -31.74 34.97
CA SER A 630 9.84 -30.91 36.16
C SER A 630 8.62 -31.11 37.04
N SER A 631 8.80 -30.96 38.34
CA SER A 631 7.70 -30.88 39.30
C SER A 631 8.03 -29.94 40.45
N THR A 632 6.99 -29.48 41.14
CA THR A 632 7.13 -28.84 42.45
C THR A 632 7.40 -29.87 43.57
N ALA A 633 6.97 -31.12 43.39
CA ALA A 633 7.10 -32.17 44.40
C ALA A 633 8.47 -32.87 44.34
N GLU A 634 8.87 -33.45 45.48
CA GLU A 634 10.10 -34.24 45.58
C GLU A 634 10.08 -35.44 44.64
N HIS A 635 11.28 -35.87 44.23
CA HIS A 635 11.48 -36.98 43.30
C HIS A 635 10.71 -36.85 41.97
N LEU A 636 10.39 -35.62 41.55
CA LEU A 636 9.64 -35.34 40.32
C LEU A 636 8.26 -36.03 40.27
N MET A 637 7.61 -36.26 41.41
CA MET A 637 6.23 -36.74 41.42
C MET A 637 5.25 -35.65 40.95
N PRO A 638 4.09 -35.96 40.38
CA PRO A 638 3.10 -34.95 40.02
C PRO A 638 2.65 -34.07 41.19
N ALA A 639 2.32 -32.81 40.89
CA ALA A 639 1.97 -31.80 41.89
C ALA A 639 0.68 -32.11 42.68
N ASN A 640 -0.29 -32.78 42.05
CA ASN A 640 -1.53 -33.18 42.72
C ASN A 640 -1.45 -34.66 43.04
N ARG A 641 -1.58 -35.00 44.32
CA ARG A 641 -1.61 -36.38 44.79
C ARG A 641 -2.90 -36.63 45.55
N HIS A 642 -3.41 -37.85 45.39
CA HIS A 642 -4.54 -38.31 46.16
C HIS A 642 -4.12 -38.40 47.62
N PRO A 643 -4.84 -37.80 48.58
CA PRO A 643 -4.41 -37.77 49.98
C PRO A 643 -4.11 -39.15 50.57
N GLY A 644 -4.86 -40.19 50.19
CA GLY A 644 -4.58 -41.56 50.63
C GLY A 644 -3.25 -42.14 50.10
N PHE A 645 -2.79 -41.70 48.93
CA PHE A 645 -1.50 -42.07 48.35
C PHE A 645 -0.36 -41.23 48.97
N ASP A 646 -0.59 -39.93 49.16
CA ASP A 646 0.38 -39.01 49.77
C ASP A 646 0.69 -39.37 51.24
N ASP A 647 -0.34 -39.80 51.97
CA ASP A 647 -0.22 -40.28 53.36
C ASP A 647 0.41 -41.69 53.48
N GLY A 648 0.68 -42.39 52.36
CA GLY A 648 1.21 -43.75 52.36
C GLY A 648 0.22 -44.84 52.84
N LYS A 649 -1.07 -44.53 52.93
CA LYS A 649 -2.14 -45.44 53.43
C LYS A 649 -2.66 -46.35 52.32
N CYS A 650 -1.76 -47.10 51.69
CA CYS A 650 -2.05 -47.96 50.53
C CYS A 650 -3.11 -49.03 50.87
N GLU A 651 -3.08 -49.55 52.09
CA GLU A 651 -3.97 -50.58 52.63
C GLU A 651 -5.44 -50.15 52.76
N LYS A 652 -5.78 -48.89 52.51
CA LYS A 652 -7.19 -48.45 52.44
C LYS A 652 -7.85 -48.77 51.09
N CYS A 653 -7.03 -49.04 50.08
CA CYS A 653 -7.47 -49.30 48.72
C CYS A 653 -6.91 -50.63 48.18
N HIS A 654 -5.73 -51.03 48.64
CA HIS A 654 -5.04 -52.27 48.29
C HIS A 654 -5.12 -53.31 49.43
N GLY A 655 -4.95 -54.60 49.10
CA GLY A 655 -4.95 -55.66 50.12
C GLY A 655 -3.77 -55.56 51.08
N ALA A 656 -3.96 -56.01 52.31
CA ALA A 656 -3.01 -55.88 53.42
C ALA A 656 -1.74 -56.76 53.27
N THR A 657 -1.75 -57.73 52.35
CA THR A 657 -0.64 -58.65 52.07
C THR A 657 -0.26 -58.58 50.58
N GLY A 658 1.03 -58.40 50.28
CA GLY A 658 1.55 -58.30 48.91
C GLY A 658 1.76 -56.87 48.42
N GLN A 659 2.49 -56.72 47.31
CA GLN A 659 2.77 -55.39 46.73
C GLN A 659 1.48 -54.74 46.19
N PRO A 660 1.28 -53.42 46.37
CA PRO A 660 0.16 -52.70 45.77
C PRO A 660 0.17 -52.86 44.24
N SER A 661 -0.87 -53.46 43.69
CA SER A 661 -0.97 -53.72 42.26
C SER A 661 -2.41 -53.62 41.78
N ALA A 662 -2.60 -53.61 40.46
CA ALA A 662 -3.93 -53.61 39.85
C ALA A 662 -4.75 -54.87 40.18
N THR A 663 -4.09 -55.97 40.56
CA THR A 663 -4.72 -57.25 40.94
C THR A 663 -4.99 -57.36 42.45
N ASN A 664 -4.41 -56.47 43.26
CA ASN A 664 -4.53 -56.46 44.72
C ASN A 664 -5.33 -55.22 45.20
N LEU A 665 -6.60 -55.11 44.79
CA LEU A 665 -7.53 -54.06 45.22
C LEU A 665 -8.59 -54.62 46.18
N GLN A 666 -8.95 -53.86 47.23
CA GLN A 666 -9.94 -54.31 48.22
C GLN A 666 -11.37 -54.38 47.70
N ALA A 667 -11.67 -53.64 46.63
CA ALA A 667 -12.94 -53.66 45.92
C ALA A 667 -12.74 -53.14 44.49
N SER A 668 -13.79 -53.16 43.67
CA SER A 668 -13.71 -52.52 42.35
C SER A 668 -13.35 -51.03 42.48
N PRO A 669 -12.62 -50.45 41.49
CA PRO A 669 -12.24 -49.04 41.54
C PRO A 669 -13.42 -48.09 41.79
N ALA A 670 -14.57 -48.36 41.16
CA ALA A 670 -15.79 -47.58 41.35
C ALA A 670 -16.26 -47.58 42.80
N GLN A 671 -16.31 -48.76 43.44
CA GLN A 671 -16.73 -48.92 44.84
C GLN A 671 -15.77 -48.24 45.80
N LEU A 672 -14.46 -48.29 45.54
CA LEU A 672 -13.46 -47.60 46.36
C LEU A 672 -13.61 -46.08 46.29
N CYS A 673 -13.80 -45.51 45.10
CA CYS A 673 -13.95 -44.06 44.94
C CYS A 673 -15.20 -43.52 45.64
N VAL A 674 -16.36 -44.20 45.50
CA VAL A 674 -17.63 -43.68 46.03
C VAL A 674 -17.79 -43.81 47.55
N LYS A 675 -16.94 -44.62 48.21
CA LYS A 675 -16.87 -44.63 49.69
C LYS A 675 -16.56 -43.24 50.25
N CYS A 676 -15.79 -42.44 49.53
CA CYS A 676 -15.42 -41.08 49.93
C CYS A 676 -16.04 -40.00 49.02
N HIS A 677 -16.33 -40.30 47.74
CA HIS A 677 -16.84 -39.35 46.75
C HIS A 677 -18.29 -39.64 46.35
N ALA A 678 -19.25 -38.94 46.98
CA ALA A 678 -20.69 -39.06 46.69
C ALA A 678 -21.09 -38.39 45.35
N LEU A 679 -20.64 -38.93 44.21
CA LEU A 679 -20.83 -38.38 42.87
C LEU A 679 -21.80 -39.17 41.98
N THR A 680 -22.20 -40.38 42.39
CA THR A 680 -22.99 -41.32 41.57
C THR A 680 -24.50 -41.14 41.68
N LYS A 681 -24.98 -40.25 42.57
CA LYS A 681 -26.40 -39.96 42.75
C LYS A 681 -26.70 -38.47 42.49
N PRO A 682 -27.87 -38.13 41.92
CA PRO A 682 -28.36 -36.75 41.83
C PRO A 682 -28.48 -36.11 43.21
N ARG A 683 -28.18 -34.81 43.34
CA ARG A 683 -28.37 -34.05 44.60
C ARG A 683 -29.79 -33.53 44.75
N THR A 684 -30.46 -33.23 43.64
CA THR A 684 -31.83 -32.71 43.61
C THR A 684 -32.67 -33.43 42.56
N ALA A 685 -33.99 -33.42 42.73
CA ALA A 685 -34.93 -33.92 41.72
C ALA A 685 -34.75 -33.14 40.39
N GLY A 686 -34.35 -33.84 39.32
CA GLY A 686 -34.12 -33.26 37.99
C GLY A 686 -32.65 -33.16 37.54
N GLU A 687 -31.69 -33.38 38.44
CA GLU A 687 -30.26 -33.40 38.10
C GLU A 687 -29.87 -34.73 37.43
N ARG A 688 -29.07 -34.68 36.35
CA ARG A 688 -28.56 -35.87 35.65
C ARG A 688 -27.11 -36.10 36.03
N VAL A 689 -26.73 -37.36 36.25
CA VAL A 689 -25.33 -37.76 36.45
C VAL A 689 -24.73 -38.14 35.09
N HIS A 690 -23.50 -37.70 34.83
CA HIS A 690 -22.80 -38.00 33.59
C HIS A 690 -22.60 -39.52 33.44
N ALA A 691 -22.86 -40.09 32.26
CA ALA A 691 -22.92 -41.54 32.07
C ALA A 691 -21.65 -42.32 32.53
N PRO A 692 -20.41 -41.89 32.22
CA PRO A 692 -19.20 -42.55 32.74
C PRO A 692 -19.14 -42.51 34.28
N VAL A 693 -19.60 -41.42 34.90
CA VAL A 693 -19.65 -41.27 36.36
C VAL A 693 -20.71 -42.19 36.95
N ALA A 694 -21.90 -42.28 36.33
CA ALA A 694 -22.97 -43.18 36.77
C ALA A 694 -22.55 -44.66 36.70
N LYS A 695 -21.72 -45.03 35.72
CA LYS A 695 -21.13 -46.37 35.57
C LYS A 695 -19.94 -46.64 36.49
N GLY A 696 -19.44 -45.62 37.20
CA GLY A 696 -18.26 -45.76 38.06
C GLY A 696 -16.93 -45.81 37.30
N GLU A 697 -16.89 -45.35 36.05
CA GLU A 697 -15.69 -45.30 35.20
C GLU A 697 -14.79 -44.11 35.56
N CYS A 698 -14.60 -43.83 36.85
CA CYS A 698 -13.85 -42.67 37.35
C CYS A 698 -12.42 -42.60 36.78
N ARG A 699 -11.79 -43.77 36.60
CA ARG A 699 -10.42 -43.92 36.09
C ARG A 699 -10.25 -43.66 34.60
N SER A 700 -11.33 -43.44 33.85
CA SER A 700 -11.25 -42.98 32.46
C SER A 700 -10.83 -41.52 32.36
N CYS A 701 -11.06 -40.76 33.44
CA CYS A 701 -10.83 -39.32 33.50
C CYS A 701 -9.87 -38.92 34.62
N HIS A 702 -9.84 -39.68 35.73
CA HIS A 702 -9.02 -39.39 36.89
C HIS A 702 -7.93 -40.45 37.14
N SER A 703 -6.75 -40.00 37.54
CA SER A 703 -5.74 -40.83 38.18
C SER A 703 -6.11 -41.05 39.65
N PRO A 704 -6.13 -42.30 40.14
CA PRO A 704 -6.43 -42.59 41.54
C PRO A 704 -5.27 -42.22 42.49
N HIS A 705 -4.06 -41.97 41.98
CA HIS A 705 -2.86 -41.77 42.80
C HIS A 705 -2.29 -40.36 42.67
N ALA A 706 -1.87 -39.96 41.47
CA ALA A 706 -1.22 -38.68 41.24
C ALA A 706 -1.43 -38.19 39.81
N SER A 707 -1.48 -36.87 39.63
CA SER A 707 -1.49 -36.24 38.31
C SER A 707 -1.03 -34.78 38.38
N ASP A 708 -0.49 -34.29 37.26
CA ASP A 708 -0.11 -32.89 37.08
C ASP A 708 -1.34 -31.97 36.98
N GLN A 709 -2.53 -32.53 36.78
CA GLN A 709 -3.77 -31.80 36.62
C GLN A 709 -4.55 -31.69 37.94
N LYS A 710 -5.08 -30.50 38.20
CA LYS A 710 -5.94 -30.25 39.36
C LYS A 710 -7.15 -31.19 39.34
N GLY A 711 -7.49 -31.74 40.49
CA GLY A 711 -8.55 -32.76 40.61
C GLY A 711 -8.12 -34.14 40.09
N LEU A 712 -6.81 -34.37 39.95
CA LEU A 712 -6.23 -35.64 39.52
C LEU A 712 -6.65 -36.10 38.11
N LEU A 713 -6.88 -35.19 37.18
CA LEU A 713 -7.30 -35.57 35.81
C LEU A 713 -6.17 -36.24 35.03
N LEU A 714 -6.46 -37.20 34.17
CA LEU A 714 -5.44 -37.87 33.34
C LEU A 714 -4.83 -36.97 32.26
N ASP A 715 -5.50 -35.86 31.92
CA ASP A 715 -5.11 -34.93 30.85
C ASP A 715 -5.77 -33.56 31.11
N GLN A 716 -5.39 -32.55 30.33
CA GLN A 716 -6.08 -31.26 30.33
C GLN A 716 -7.58 -31.45 29.98
N PRO A 717 -8.50 -30.69 30.57
CA PRO A 717 -9.94 -30.92 30.42
C PRO A 717 -10.43 -30.97 28.96
N ASP A 718 -9.90 -30.12 28.09
CA ASP A 718 -10.25 -30.07 26.67
C ASP A 718 -9.83 -31.36 25.93
N ARG A 719 -8.59 -31.79 26.12
CA ARG A 719 -8.04 -33.02 25.52
C ARG A 719 -8.71 -34.26 26.08
N LEU A 720 -9.00 -34.25 27.38
CA LEU A 720 -9.67 -35.35 28.05
C LEU A 720 -11.09 -35.54 27.52
N CYS A 721 -11.87 -34.46 27.44
CA CYS A 721 -13.23 -34.50 26.91
C CYS A 721 -13.24 -34.92 25.44
N ALA A 722 -12.28 -34.44 24.63
CA ALA A 722 -12.20 -34.74 23.20
C ALA A 722 -12.03 -36.24 22.89
N LYS A 723 -11.43 -37.02 23.79
CA LYS A 723 -11.27 -38.47 23.63
C LYS A 723 -12.62 -39.20 23.46
N CYS A 724 -13.66 -38.70 24.11
CA CYS A 724 -15.02 -39.26 24.01
C CYS A 724 -15.98 -38.36 23.21
N HIS A 725 -15.77 -37.04 23.22
CA HIS A 725 -16.60 -36.05 22.53
C HIS A 725 -15.93 -35.52 21.26
N ALA A 726 -15.30 -36.40 20.49
CA ALA A 726 -14.57 -36.04 19.27
C ALA A 726 -15.44 -35.33 18.23
N GLN A 727 -16.74 -35.59 18.19
CA GLN A 727 -17.64 -34.88 17.29
C GLN A 727 -17.82 -33.41 17.68
N VAL A 728 -17.91 -33.11 18.98
CA VAL A 728 -18.07 -31.73 19.47
C VAL A 728 -16.86 -30.87 19.11
N THR A 729 -15.65 -31.43 19.24
CA THR A 729 -14.42 -30.73 18.83
C THR A 729 -14.31 -30.58 17.31
N LYS A 730 -14.82 -31.53 16.52
CA LYS A 730 -14.94 -31.36 15.07
C LYS A 730 -15.92 -30.22 14.72
N ASP A 731 -17.10 -30.20 15.36
CA ASP A 731 -18.14 -29.20 15.12
C ASP A 731 -17.64 -27.78 15.46
N ALA A 732 -16.90 -27.63 16.56
CA ALA A 732 -16.29 -26.36 16.96
C ALA A 732 -15.20 -25.83 16.01
N ASN A 733 -14.65 -26.71 15.16
CA ASN A 733 -13.66 -26.36 14.14
C ASN A 733 -14.29 -26.17 12.75
N LEU A 734 -15.61 -26.28 12.61
CA LEU A 734 -16.31 -25.91 11.38
C LEU A 734 -16.18 -24.40 11.10
N ALA A 735 -16.53 -24.00 9.88
CA ALA A 735 -16.44 -22.62 9.38
C ALA A 735 -17.01 -21.57 10.36
N HIS A 736 -18.05 -21.93 11.11
CA HIS A 736 -18.67 -21.10 12.13
C HIS A 736 -18.75 -21.85 13.47
N GLY A 737 -17.60 -22.14 14.06
CA GLY A 737 -17.51 -22.69 15.42
C GLY A 737 -17.78 -21.66 16.52
N HIS A 738 -18.29 -22.12 17.67
CA HIS A 738 -18.49 -21.26 18.83
C HIS A 738 -17.19 -21.08 19.61
N ASP A 739 -16.74 -19.83 19.75
CA ASP A 739 -15.40 -19.47 20.28
C ASP A 739 -15.04 -20.11 21.64
N PRO A 740 -15.90 -20.08 22.68
CA PRO A 740 -15.62 -20.77 23.94
C PRO A 740 -15.32 -22.27 23.78
N VAL A 741 -15.99 -22.93 22.82
CA VAL A 741 -15.82 -24.36 22.57
C VAL A 741 -14.53 -24.62 21.81
N ARG A 742 -14.21 -23.76 20.82
CA ARG A 742 -12.93 -23.82 20.08
C ARG A 742 -11.72 -23.64 21.00
N LYS A 743 -11.87 -22.88 22.09
CA LYS A 743 -10.84 -22.66 23.11
C LYS A 743 -10.75 -23.78 24.16
N GLY A 744 -11.59 -24.82 24.06
CA GLY A 744 -11.59 -25.93 25.02
C GLY A 744 -12.23 -25.61 26.37
N GLU A 745 -12.99 -24.51 26.47
CA GLU A 745 -13.61 -24.05 27.72
C GLU A 745 -14.94 -24.76 28.01
N CYS A 746 -15.01 -26.08 27.78
CA CYS A 746 -16.23 -26.89 27.85
C CYS A 746 -16.96 -26.74 29.20
N SER A 747 -16.18 -26.67 30.28
CA SER A 747 -16.68 -26.57 31.65
C SER A 747 -17.26 -25.19 32.00
N ARG A 748 -17.22 -24.19 31.10
CA ARG A 748 -17.95 -22.93 31.30
C ARG A 748 -19.46 -23.13 31.15
N CYS A 749 -19.84 -24.00 30.22
CA CYS A 749 -21.23 -24.29 29.89
C CYS A 749 -21.71 -25.61 30.51
N HIS A 750 -20.83 -26.61 30.57
CA HIS A 750 -21.16 -27.95 31.06
C HIS A 750 -20.65 -28.20 32.48
N GLU A 751 -21.35 -29.06 33.20
CA GLU A 751 -20.94 -29.62 34.48
C GLU A 751 -20.56 -31.10 34.29
N PRO A 752 -19.26 -31.46 34.34
CA PRO A 752 -18.76 -32.76 33.86
C PRO A 752 -19.15 -33.97 34.72
N HIS A 753 -19.66 -33.76 35.93
CA HIS A 753 -20.08 -34.84 36.83
C HIS A 753 -21.60 -34.99 36.94
N ARG A 754 -22.33 -33.89 37.19
CA ARG A 754 -23.79 -33.87 37.39
C ARG A 754 -24.38 -32.49 37.09
N GLY A 755 -25.50 -32.38 36.39
CA GLY A 755 -26.03 -31.08 35.97
C GLY A 755 -27.54 -31.08 35.72
N ASN A 756 -28.14 -29.90 35.79
CA ASN A 756 -29.60 -29.69 35.74
C ASN A 756 -30.16 -29.56 34.31
N GLY A 757 -29.31 -29.45 33.29
CA GLY A 757 -29.71 -29.26 31.89
C GLY A 757 -29.55 -30.51 30.99
N VAL A 758 -30.25 -30.51 29.86
CA VAL A 758 -30.00 -31.47 28.76
C VAL A 758 -28.54 -31.32 28.32
N GLY A 759 -27.82 -32.44 28.20
CA GLY A 759 -26.40 -32.42 27.86
C GLY A 759 -25.50 -31.88 28.97
N MET A 760 -25.91 -31.94 30.23
CA MET A 760 -25.11 -31.52 31.39
C MET A 760 -24.85 -30.01 31.46
N LEU A 761 -25.72 -29.19 30.90
CA LEU A 761 -25.60 -27.73 31.00
C LEU A 761 -25.77 -27.26 32.45
N LYS A 762 -25.03 -26.22 32.84
CA LYS A 762 -25.08 -25.61 34.18
C LYS A 762 -26.43 -24.96 34.50
N MET A 763 -27.13 -24.47 33.49
CA MET A 763 -28.45 -23.84 33.59
C MET A 763 -29.21 -24.01 32.27
N ARG A 764 -30.45 -23.50 32.20
CA ARG A 764 -31.29 -23.63 31.00
C ARG A 764 -30.66 -22.85 29.82
N PRO A 765 -30.83 -23.31 28.55
CA PRO A 765 -30.21 -22.66 27.40
C PRO A 765 -30.45 -21.15 27.29
N ALA A 766 -31.66 -20.66 27.59
CA ALA A 766 -31.98 -19.23 27.53
C ALA A 766 -31.16 -18.40 28.54
N GLU A 767 -31.03 -18.88 29.77
CA GLU A 767 -30.26 -18.24 30.84
C GLU A 767 -28.76 -18.34 30.56
N LEU A 768 -28.31 -19.52 30.12
CA LEU A 768 -26.89 -19.78 29.83
C LEU A 768 -26.41 -18.92 28.65
N CYS A 769 -27.12 -18.97 27.52
CA CYS A 769 -26.80 -18.18 26.34
C CYS A 769 -26.96 -16.68 26.65
N GLY A 770 -27.98 -16.29 27.41
CA GLY A 770 -28.23 -14.90 27.81
C GLY A 770 -27.14 -14.29 28.71
N SER A 771 -26.37 -15.11 29.43
CA SER A 771 -25.22 -14.64 30.20
C SER A 771 -24.12 -14.00 29.33
N CYS A 772 -24.04 -14.40 28.05
CA CYS A 772 -23.10 -13.87 27.05
C CYS A 772 -23.78 -13.07 25.92
N HIS A 773 -24.94 -13.51 25.43
CA HIS A 773 -25.70 -12.87 24.33
C HIS A 773 -26.77 -11.89 24.85
N LYS A 774 -26.39 -11.01 25.77
CA LYS A 774 -27.29 -10.11 26.50
C LYS A 774 -28.14 -9.23 25.56
N ASP A 775 -27.53 -8.64 24.55
CA ASP A 775 -28.20 -7.74 23.60
C ASP A 775 -29.33 -8.45 22.83
N MET A 776 -29.14 -9.73 22.50
CA MET A 776 -30.15 -10.51 21.79
C MET A 776 -31.34 -10.81 22.71
N ILE A 777 -31.08 -11.26 23.95
CA ILE A 777 -32.15 -11.54 24.91
C ILE A 777 -32.92 -10.27 25.26
N GLN A 778 -32.24 -9.12 25.38
CA GLN A 778 -32.90 -7.83 25.59
C GLN A 778 -33.80 -7.45 24.40
N LYS A 779 -33.35 -7.67 23.16
CA LYS A 779 -34.17 -7.43 21.96
C LYS A 779 -35.42 -8.32 21.95
N ILE A 780 -35.26 -9.62 22.24
CA ILE A 780 -36.38 -10.57 22.32
C ILE A 780 -37.39 -10.15 23.39
N ALA A 781 -36.91 -9.68 24.55
CA ALA A 781 -37.77 -9.21 25.64
C ALA A 781 -38.47 -7.86 25.33
N ALA A 782 -37.85 -7.01 24.51
CA ALA A 782 -38.39 -5.70 24.16
C ALA A 782 -39.50 -5.74 23.10
N GLY A 783 -39.53 -6.78 22.27
CA GLY A 783 -40.50 -6.96 21.18
C GLY A 783 -41.48 -8.11 21.39
N ASP A 784 -42.27 -8.42 20.36
CA ASP A 784 -43.06 -9.64 20.31
C ASP A 784 -42.18 -10.75 19.73
N ALA A 785 -41.77 -11.68 20.58
CA ALA A 785 -40.82 -12.73 20.20
C ALA A 785 -41.47 -13.79 19.29
N HIS A 786 -40.70 -14.29 18.33
CA HIS A 786 -41.04 -15.50 17.60
C HIS A 786 -41.16 -16.65 18.63
N PRO A 787 -42.25 -17.44 18.67
CA PRO A 787 -42.54 -18.29 19.83
C PRO A 787 -41.41 -19.24 20.28
N PRO A 788 -40.64 -19.89 19.37
CA PRO A 788 -39.45 -20.64 19.76
C PRO A 788 -38.38 -19.79 20.48
N ALA A 789 -38.11 -18.58 20.00
CA ALA A 789 -37.16 -17.66 20.60
C ALA A 789 -37.68 -17.12 21.95
N GLY A 790 -38.96 -16.76 22.04
CA GLY A 790 -39.60 -16.29 23.28
C GLY A 790 -39.64 -17.35 24.38
N ARG A 791 -39.75 -18.64 24.01
CA ARG A 791 -39.65 -19.78 24.95
C ARG A 791 -38.21 -20.19 25.27
N GLY A 792 -37.20 -19.49 24.72
CA GLY A 792 -35.80 -19.80 24.98
C GLY A 792 -35.30 -21.09 24.30
N GLN A 793 -35.96 -21.55 23.24
CA GLN A 793 -35.63 -22.77 22.49
C GLN A 793 -34.55 -22.49 21.43
N CYS A 794 -33.47 -21.80 21.81
CA CYS A 794 -32.44 -21.32 20.88
C CYS A 794 -31.81 -22.47 20.06
N LEU A 795 -31.61 -23.63 20.72
CA LEU A 795 -30.98 -24.81 20.13
C LEU A 795 -31.85 -25.56 19.12
N THR A 796 -33.12 -25.17 18.95
CA THR A 796 -33.97 -25.68 17.87
C THR A 796 -33.48 -25.19 16.52
N CYS A 797 -32.95 -23.96 16.47
CA CYS A 797 -32.45 -23.35 15.25
C CYS A 797 -30.93 -23.25 15.22
N HIS A 798 -30.27 -23.09 16.37
CA HIS A 798 -28.82 -22.96 16.48
C HIS A 798 -28.12 -24.24 16.94
N ASP A 799 -26.89 -24.42 16.48
CA ASP A 799 -25.91 -25.36 17.01
C ASP A 799 -24.89 -24.59 17.86
N SER A 800 -24.88 -24.86 19.17
CA SER A 800 -24.06 -24.11 20.13
C SER A 800 -22.59 -24.48 20.12
N HIS A 801 -22.20 -25.58 19.49
CA HIS A 801 -20.79 -25.98 19.41
C HIS A 801 -20.14 -25.46 18.14
N GLY A 802 -20.88 -25.52 17.04
CA GLY A 802 -20.48 -24.96 15.76
C GLY A 802 -21.29 -25.51 14.62
N SER A 803 -21.27 -24.81 13.48
CA SER A 803 -21.97 -25.25 12.28
C SER A 803 -21.17 -24.90 11.03
N ALA A 804 -21.44 -25.62 9.95
CA ALA A 804 -21.00 -25.24 8.61
C ALA A 804 -21.74 -24.00 8.09
N THR A 805 -22.82 -23.57 8.75
CA THR A 805 -23.71 -22.50 8.29
C THR A 805 -23.53 -21.21 9.10
N ALA A 806 -23.63 -20.07 8.42
CA ALA A 806 -23.47 -18.75 9.04
C ALA A 806 -24.50 -18.53 10.17
N GLY A 807 -24.08 -17.84 11.24
CA GLY A 807 -24.93 -17.65 12.44
C GLY A 807 -25.10 -18.92 13.27
N MET A 808 -24.30 -19.96 13.02
CA MET A 808 -24.34 -21.25 13.73
C MET A 808 -25.72 -21.92 13.67
N THR A 809 -26.42 -21.88 12.53
CA THR A 809 -27.73 -22.52 12.40
C THR A 809 -27.63 -24.02 12.15
N ARG A 810 -28.65 -24.81 12.48
CA ARG A 810 -28.68 -26.26 12.23
C ARG A 810 -28.93 -26.62 10.77
N ARG A 811 -29.50 -25.70 9.99
CA ARG A 811 -29.87 -25.88 8.58
C ARG A 811 -29.72 -24.55 7.85
N THR A 812 -29.47 -24.58 6.55
CA THR A 812 -29.34 -23.37 5.73
C THR A 812 -30.69 -22.81 5.30
N GLY A 813 -30.81 -21.47 5.31
CA GLY A 813 -31.89 -20.72 4.63
C GLY A 813 -33.31 -21.23 4.91
N ALA A 814 -34.06 -21.50 3.84
CA ALA A 814 -35.46 -21.91 3.92
C ALA A 814 -35.65 -23.25 4.64
N ALA A 815 -34.72 -24.19 4.53
CA ALA A 815 -34.82 -25.53 5.14
C ALA A 815 -34.85 -25.50 6.68
N LEU A 816 -34.31 -24.43 7.29
CA LEU A 816 -34.43 -24.18 8.73
C LEU A 816 -35.86 -23.82 9.11
N CYS A 817 -36.46 -22.89 8.38
CA CYS A 817 -37.80 -22.38 8.65
C CYS A 817 -38.87 -23.41 8.27
N THR A 818 -38.70 -24.10 7.14
CA THR A 818 -39.65 -25.11 6.66
C THR A 818 -39.66 -26.40 7.44
N SER A 819 -38.71 -26.56 8.37
CA SER A 819 -38.78 -27.61 9.39
C SER A 819 -39.99 -27.46 10.32
N CYS A 820 -40.56 -26.25 10.41
CA CYS A 820 -41.74 -25.94 11.21
C CYS A 820 -42.86 -25.25 10.41
N HIS A 821 -42.52 -24.53 9.33
CA HIS A 821 -43.47 -23.79 8.48
C HIS A 821 -43.65 -24.45 7.11
N ASP A 822 -44.83 -24.98 6.83
CA ASP A 822 -45.12 -25.55 5.50
C ASP A 822 -45.50 -24.45 4.49
N PRO A 823 -44.67 -24.19 3.45
CA PRO A 823 -44.92 -23.15 2.46
C PRO A 823 -46.08 -23.47 1.52
N LYS A 824 -46.55 -24.73 1.46
CA LYS A 824 -47.69 -25.14 0.62
C LYS A 824 -49.04 -24.83 1.26
N LYS A 825 -49.08 -24.45 2.54
CA LYS A 825 -50.34 -24.15 3.22
C LYS A 825 -51.02 -22.92 2.59
N PRO A 826 -52.33 -22.99 2.26
CA PRO A 826 -53.07 -21.87 1.67
C PRO A 826 -52.99 -20.59 2.51
N ALA A 827 -52.98 -20.71 3.84
CA ALA A 827 -52.82 -19.58 4.75
C ALA A 827 -51.47 -18.83 4.58
N ILE A 828 -50.39 -19.55 4.26
CA ILE A 828 -49.08 -18.96 3.98
C ILE A 828 -49.10 -18.36 2.56
N GLN A 829 -49.61 -19.08 1.57
CA GLN A 829 -49.68 -18.60 0.19
C GLN A 829 -50.51 -17.31 0.04
N ALA A 830 -51.66 -17.23 0.73
CA ALA A 830 -52.52 -16.05 0.73
C ALA A 830 -51.84 -14.82 1.35
N LYS A 831 -50.99 -15.01 2.37
CA LYS A 831 -50.27 -13.91 3.03
C LYS A 831 -49.01 -13.46 2.29
N HIS A 832 -48.52 -14.26 1.35
CA HIS A 832 -47.34 -13.96 0.54
C HIS A 832 -47.70 -13.63 -0.92
N ALA A 833 -48.96 -13.27 -1.19
CA ALA A 833 -49.43 -12.70 -2.46
C ALA A 833 -48.99 -13.48 -3.72
N GLY A 834 -48.98 -14.82 -3.65
CA GLY A 834 -48.61 -15.69 -4.78
C GLY A 834 -47.10 -15.87 -5.01
N VAL A 835 -46.23 -15.30 -4.15
CA VAL A 835 -44.77 -15.51 -4.21
C VAL A 835 -44.44 -16.99 -3.94
N ASN A 836 -43.60 -17.58 -4.79
CA ASN A 836 -43.12 -18.94 -4.59
C ASN A 836 -42.14 -19.02 -3.40
N MET A 837 -42.68 -19.34 -2.23
CA MET A 837 -41.90 -19.44 -0.98
C MET A 837 -40.87 -20.57 -0.97
N ALA A 838 -40.86 -21.48 -1.96
CA ALA A 838 -39.83 -22.51 -2.08
C ALA A 838 -38.49 -21.97 -2.60
N THR A 839 -38.47 -20.80 -3.27
CA THR A 839 -37.27 -20.23 -3.90
C THR A 839 -36.75 -18.98 -3.20
N VAL A 840 -37.42 -18.51 -2.15
CA VAL A 840 -37.11 -17.26 -1.45
C VAL A 840 -36.45 -17.53 -0.09
N SER A 841 -35.45 -16.73 0.28
CA SER A 841 -34.86 -16.77 1.62
C SER A 841 -35.78 -16.08 2.63
N CYS A 842 -36.34 -16.82 3.58
CA CYS A 842 -37.28 -16.29 4.58
C CYS A 842 -36.69 -15.11 5.38
N THR A 843 -35.41 -15.19 5.73
CA THR A 843 -34.70 -14.16 6.51
C THR A 843 -34.35 -12.91 5.73
N SER A 844 -34.56 -12.90 4.40
CA SER A 844 -34.45 -11.67 3.60
C SER A 844 -35.60 -10.70 3.86
N CYS A 845 -36.71 -11.22 4.42
CA CYS A 845 -37.93 -10.46 4.66
C CYS A 845 -38.35 -10.51 6.13
N HIS A 846 -38.07 -11.60 6.84
CA HIS A 846 -38.47 -11.80 8.23
C HIS A 846 -37.31 -11.74 9.22
N ASP A 847 -37.53 -11.13 10.38
CA ASP A 847 -36.72 -11.35 11.57
C ASP A 847 -37.21 -12.64 12.27
N PRO A 848 -36.41 -13.71 12.31
CA PRO A 848 -36.84 -14.99 12.86
C PRO A 848 -36.85 -15.04 14.40
N HIS A 849 -36.42 -13.96 15.08
CA HIS A 849 -36.31 -13.91 16.54
C HIS A 849 -37.40 -13.04 17.16
N VAL A 850 -37.61 -11.84 16.63
CA VAL A 850 -38.45 -10.84 17.28
C VAL A 850 -38.97 -9.81 16.28
N GLN A 851 -40.17 -9.33 16.50
CA GLN A 851 -40.73 -8.17 15.80
C GLN A 851 -41.01 -7.03 16.78
N ALA A 852 -41.17 -5.81 16.27
CA ALA A 852 -41.61 -4.68 17.09
C ALA A 852 -42.99 -4.95 17.70
N LYS A 853 -43.22 -4.49 18.95
CA LYS A 853 -44.50 -4.67 19.64
C LYS A 853 -45.68 -4.17 18.80
N GLY A 854 -46.69 -5.00 18.62
CA GLY A 854 -47.88 -4.67 17.82
C GLY A 854 -47.68 -4.77 16.30
N ALA A 855 -46.47 -5.06 15.82
CA ALA A 855 -46.26 -5.42 14.42
C ALA A 855 -46.87 -6.80 14.12
N LYS A 856 -47.16 -7.08 12.85
CA LYS A 856 -47.67 -8.38 12.41
C LYS A 856 -46.77 -8.94 11.31
N GLY A 857 -46.50 -10.25 11.40
CA GLY A 857 -45.84 -11.00 10.33
C GLY A 857 -44.32 -11.00 10.37
N PHE A 858 -43.67 -10.58 11.46
CA PHE A 858 -42.21 -10.68 11.64
C PHE A 858 -41.37 -10.01 10.56
N LEU A 859 -41.91 -9.01 9.84
CA LEU A 859 -41.20 -8.35 8.76
C LEU A 859 -40.04 -7.51 9.29
N LEU A 860 -38.93 -7.48 8.55
CA LEU A 860 -37.81 -6.58 8.83
C LEU A 860 -38.29 -5.12 8.85
N PRO A 861 -37.71 -4.28 9.71
CA PRO A 861 -38.28 -2.99 10.07
C PRO A 861 -38.24 -1.94 8.95
N ALA A 862 -37.24 -1.97 8.06
CA ALA A 862 -37.09 -0.97 7.02
C ALA A 862 -37.76 -1.41 5.72
N LYS A 863 -38.95 -0.90 5.45
CA LYS A 863 -39.75 -1.31 4.28
C LYS A 863 -39.49 -0.41 3.08
N HIS A 864 -39.35 -1.01 1.89
CA HIS A 864 -39.37 -0.29 0.62
C HIS A 864 -40.81 0.07 0.24
N LEU A 865 -41.03 1.28 -0.24
CA LEU A 865 -42.36 1.87 -0.34
C LEU A 865 -43.28 1.14 -1.35
N PRO A 866 -42.86 0.85 -2.61
CA PRO A 866 -43.60 -0.01 -3.53
C PRO A 866 -44.03 -1.36 -2.95
N PHE A 867 -43.12 -2.04 -2.24
CA PHE A 867 -43.42 -3.31 -1.58
C PHE A 867 -44.47 -3.14 -0.48
N SER A 868 -44.36 -2.08 0.32
CA SER A 868 -45.30 -1.78 1.41
C SER A 868 -46.72 -1.48 0.92
N ARG A 869 -46.86 -0.99 -0.31
CA ARG A 869 -48.14 -0.68 -0.96
C ARG A 869 -48.70 -1.84 -1.78
N GLY A 870 -47.97 -2.95 -1.92
CA GLY A 870 -48.36 -4.07 -2.78
C GLY A 870 -48.27 -3.76 -4.27
N GLU A 871 -47.53 -2.72 -4.66
CA GLU A 871 -47.35 -2.28 -6.06
C GLU A 871 -46.30 -3.16 -6.77
N CYS A 872 -46.42 -4.49 -6.69
CA CYS A 872 -45.40 -5.43 -7.19
C CYS A 872 -45.10 -5.22 -8.68
N THR A 873 -46.10 -4.84 -9.46
CA THR A 873 -45.98 -4.60 -10.90
C THR A 873 -45.27 -3.30 -11.25
N SER A 874 -44.90 -2.45 -10.29
CA SER A 874 -44.01 -1.31 -10.56
C SER A 874 -42.60 -1.77 -10.93
N CYS A 875 -42.19 -2.91 -10.39
CA CYS A 875 -40.85 -3.48 -10.56
C CYS A 875 -40.85 -4.82 -11.30
N HIS A 876 -41.89 -5.64 -11.09
CA HIS A 876 -42.04 -6.96 -11.69
C HIS A 876 -42.99 -6.96 -12.90
N VAL A 877 -42.83 -7.93 -13.79
CA VAL A 877 -43.71 -8.09 -14.97
C VAL A 877 -45.14 -8.46 -14.55
N ALA A 878 -45.28 -9.30 -13.52
CA ALA A 878 -46.55 -9.67 -12.92
C ALA A 878 -46.42 -9.79 -11.39
N GLN A 879 -47.55 -9.77 -10.70
CA GLN A 879 -47.58 -9.96 -9.24
C GLN A 879 -47.11 -11.37 -8.89
N GLY A 880 -46.12 -11.46 -7.97
CA GLY A 880 -45.54 -12.75 -7.54
C GLY A 880 -44.47 -13.33 -8.47
N ASP A 881 -44.19 -12.68 -9.61
CA ASP A 881 -43.15 -13.11 -10.56
C ASP A 881 -41.76 -12.60 -10.14
N ALA A 882 -40.71 -13.39 -10.40
CA ALA A 882 -39.32 -12.98 -10.21
C ALA A 882 -38.81 -12.09 -11.37
N LYS A 883 -39.48 -12.10 -12.53
CA LYS A 883 -39.07 -11.33 -13.71
C LYS A 883 -39.30 -9.84 -13.49
N LEU A 884 -38.24 -9.05 -13.70
CA LEU A 884 -38.25 -7.60 -13.57
C LEU A 884 -38.66 -6.91 -14.88
N LYS A 885 -39.29 -5.73 -14.78
CA LYS A 885 -39.63 -4.88 -15.94
C LYS A 885 -38.41 -4.30 -16.66
N LYS A 886 -37.32 -4.07 -15.92
CA LYS A 886 -36.01 -3.64 -16.43
C LYS A 886 -34.90 -4.38 -15.67
N GLN A 887 -33.74 -4.54 -16.27
CA GLN A 887 -32.66 -5.34 -15.67
C GLN A 887 -31.88 -4.56 -14.60
N GLY A 888 -31.64 -5.21 -13.47
CA GLY A 888 -30.67 -4.77 -12.46
C GLY A 888 -30.89 -3.34 -11.99
N ALA A 889 -29.84 -2.53 -11.99
CA ALA A 889 -29.94 -1.18 -11.47
C ALA A 889 -30.59 -0.16 -12.40
N GLU A 890 -30.78 -0.46 -13.70
CA GLU A 890 -31.55 0.43 -14.57
C GLU A 890 -32.98 0.60 -14.04
N LEU A 891 -33.56 -0.48 -13.50
CA LEU A 891 -34.83 -0.44 -12.79
C LEU A 891 -34.74 0.43 -11.54
N CYS A 892 -33.70 0.24 -10.73
CA CYS A 892 -33.54 0.98 -9.48
C CYS A 892 -33.39 2.49 -9.73
N VAL A 893 -32.50 2.91 -10.64
CA VAL A 893 -32.25 4.33 -10.94
C VAL A 893 -33.41 5.00 -11.67
N SER A 894 -34.29 4.25 -12.34
CA SER A 894 -35.50 4.82 -12.95
C SER A 894 -36.46 5.47 -11.94
N CYS A 895 -36.36 5.07 -10.67
CA CYS A 895 -37.11 5.65 -9.56
C CYS A 895 -36.19 6.33 -8.52
N HIS A 896 -34.96 5.83 -8.36
CA HIS A 896 -33.94 6.35 -7.44
C HIS A 896 -32.91 7.18 -8.21
N ASP A 897 -33.40 8.16 -8.94
CA ASP A 897 -32.56 9.15 -9.62
C ASP A 897 -32.26 10.30 -8.65
N LYS A 898 -31.03 10.82 -8.67
CA LYS A 898 -30.45 11.84 -7.74
C LYS A 898 -29.66 11.33 -6.53
N GLY A 899 -29.14 10.09 -6.55
CA GLY A 899 -28.05 9.74 -5.65
C GLY A 899 -26.83 10.61 -5.98
N GLY A 900 -26.43 11.52 -5.07
CA GLY A 900 -25.40 12.54 -5.29
C GLY A 900 -23.97 12.03 -5.59
N TRP A 901 -23.83 10.79 -6.07
CA TRP A 901 -22.61 10.12 -6.52
C TRP A 901 -22.44 10.12 -8.05
N VAL A 902 -23.51 10.29 -8.82
CA VAL A 902 -23.44 10.42 -10.30
C VAL A 902 -22.66 11.70 -10.63
N GLY A 903 -21.53 11.56 -11.34
CA GLY A 903 -20.62 12.67 -11.66
C GLY A 903 -19.55 12.98 -10.60
N ARG A 904 -19.50 12.25 -9.46
CA ARG A 904 -18.44 12.41 -8.45
C ARG A 904 -17.13 11.79 -8.90
N LYS A 905 -16.01 12.40 -8.49
CA LYS A 905 -14.65 11.93 -8.85
C LYS A 905 -14.36 10.51 -8.36
N ASN A 906 -14.78 10.18 -7.14
CA ASN A 906 -14.58 8.86 -6.54
C ASN A 906 -15.92 8.20 -6.27
N VAL A 907 -16.31 7.26 -7.12
CA VAL A 907 -17.46 6.38 -6.89
C VAL A 907 -16.99 5.08 -6.24
N HIS A 908 -17.74 4.58 -5.26
CA HIS A 908 -17.41 3.35 -4.57
C HIS A 908 -17.37 2.17 -5.55
N ALA A 909 -16.34 1.32 -5.48
CA ALA A 909 -16.08 0.28 -6.48
C ALA A 909 -17.27 -0.65 -6.81
N PRO A 910 -18.10 -1.09 -5.84
CA PRO A 910 -19.32 -1.87 -6.11
C PRO A 910 -20.37 -1.17 -6.98
N LEU A 911 -20.23 0.14 -7.21
CA LEU A 911 -21.09 0.94 -8.09
C LEU A 911 -20.43 1.23 -9.45
N LYS A 912 -19.12 1.00 -9.61
CA LYS A 912 -18.37 1.22 -10.87
C LYS A 912 -18.34 -0.01 -11.77
N SER A 913 -18.17 -1.21 -11.21
CA SER A 913 -17.97 -2.47 -11.95
C SER A 913 -19.29 -3.12 -12.43
N GLY A 914 -20.32 -2.31 -12.65
CA GLY A 914 -21.72 -2.74 -12.74
C GLY A 914 -22.47 -2.36 -11.46
N PRO A 915 -23.69 -1.83 -11.54
CA PRO A 915 -24.38 -1.26 -10.38
C PRO A 915 -24.95 -2.36 -9.46
N GLN A 916 -24.17 -2.76 -8.45
CA GLN A 916 -24.52 -3.81 -7.49
C GLN A 916 -25.31 -3.26 -6.28
N CYS A 917 -26.40 -2.52 -6.53
CA CYS A 917 -27.19 -1.88 -5.46
C CYS A 917 -27.65 -2.91 -4.40
N LEU A 918 -28.01 -4.11 -4.85
CA LEU A 918 -28.53 -5.21 -4.02
C LEU A 918 -27.47 -5.90 -3.14
N SER A 919 -26.19 -5.54 -3.29
CA SER A 919 -25.14 -5.99 -2.38
C SER A 919 -25.25 -5.31 -1.02
N CYS A 920 -25.79 -4.08 -0.99
CA CYS A 920 -25.94 -3.29 0.24
C CYS A 920 -27.41 -3.02 0.59
N HIS A 921 -28.25 -2.80 -0.42
CA HIS A 921 -29.68 -2.49 -0.26
C HIS A 921 -30.53 -3.74 -0.44
N ALA A 922 -31.64 -3.80 0.27
CA ALA A 922 -32.68 -4.79 0.14
C ALA A 922 -33.89 -4.12 -0.53
N PRO A 923 -34.31 -4.57 -1.72
CA PRO A 923 -35.28 -3.85 -2.54
C PRO A 923 -36.73 -3.98 -2.05
N HIS A 924 -36.99 -4.88 -1.09
CA HIS A 924 -38.31 -5.09 -0.50
C HIS A 924 -38.33 -4.69 0.97
N LEU A 925 -37.51 -5.35 1.79
CA LEU A 925 -37.44 -5.16 3.23
C LEU A 925 -35.98 -5.27 3.68
N GLY A 926 -35.53 -4.38 4.55
CA GLY A 926 -34.18 -4.34 5.08
C GLY A 926 -34.14 -4.26 6.60
N ALA A 927 -32.99 -4.61 7.16
CA ALA A 927 -32.74 -4.58 8.60
C ALA A 927 -32.56 -3.14 9.15
N ALA A 928 -32.23 -2.16 8.29
CA ALA A 928 -32.03 -0.77 8.68
C ALA A 928 -32.48 0.20 7.59
N VAL A 929 -32.85 1.43 7.95
CA VAL A 929 -33.28 2.48 7.00
C VAL A 929 -32.05 3.09 6.30
N PRO A 930 -32.06 3.34 4.97
CA PRO A 930 -33.17 3.16 4.02
C PRO A 930 -33.15 1.78 3.33
N ALA A 931 -33.68 0.76 3.99
CA ALA A 931 -33.76 -0.63 3.53
C ALA A 931 -32.40 -1.29 3.20
N LEU A 932 -31.43 -1.15 4.10
CA LEU A 932 -30.14 -1.85 4.05
C LEU A 932 -30.29 -3.32 4.44
N ARG A 933 -29.47 -4.20 3.85
CA ARG A 933 -29.46 -5.65 4.15
C ARG A 933 -29.12 -5.94 5.61
N THR A 934 -28.19 -5.18 6.18
CA THR A 934 -27.76 -5.24 7.58
C THR A 934 -27.56 -3.81 8.11
N GLY A 935 -27.54 -3.65 9.44
CA GLY A 935 -27.45 -2.33 10.09
C GLY A 935 -26.04 -1.95 10.55
N GLY A 936 -25.73 -0.65 10.51
CA GLY A 936 -24.48 -0.10 11.05
C GLY A 936 -23.23 -0.61 10.32
N ASN A 937 -22.12 -0.76 11.05
CA ASN A 937 -20.83 -1.17 10.47
C ASN A 937 -20.82 -2.61 9.94
N SER A 938 -21.76 -3.45 10.38
CA SER A 938 -21.83 -4.85 9.94
C SER A 938 -22.01 -4.98 8.42
N LEU A 939 -22.77 -4.07 7.81
CA LEU A 939 -22.95 -4.01 6.35
C LEU A 939 -21.64 -3.79 5.60
N CYS A 940 -20.77 -2.94 6.15
CA CYS A 940 -19.47 -2.68 5.55
C CYS A 940 -18.56 -3.89 5.70
N PHE A 941 -18.62 -4.58 6.84
CA PHE A 941 -17.73 -5.71 7.12
C PHE A 941 -18.04 -6.99 6.34
N ASP A 942 -19.19 -7.06 5.67
CA ASP A 942 -19.50 -8.12 4.70
C ASP A 942 -18.53 -8.09 3.50
N CYS A 943 -17.87 -6.95 3.23
CA CYS A 943 -16.85 -6.80 2.18
C CYS A 943 -15.50 -6.27 2.70
N HIS A 944 -15.50 -5.55 3.82
CA HIS A 944 -14.29 -4.96 4.41
C HIS A 944 -13.80 -5.77 5.62
N GLU A 945 -12.53 -6.16 5.62
CA GLU A 945 -11.94 -6.96 6.69
C GLU A 945 -11.94 -6.23 8.04
N LYS A 946 -12.77 -6.70 8.99
CA LYS A 946 -12.94 -6.09 10.33
C LYS A 946 -11.63 -5.89 11.08
N LYS A 947 -10.68 -6.83 10.97
CA LYS A 947 -9.38 -6.80 11.65
C LYS A 947 -8.56 -5.53 11.34
N LYS A 948 -8.75 -4.92 10.17
CA LYS A 948 -8.06 -3.68 9.77
C LYS A 948 -8.54 -2.44 10.52
N PHE A 949 -9.61 -2.55 11.31
CA PHE A 949 -10.23 -1.46 12.06
C PHE A 949 -10.19 -1.70 13.58
N GLU A 950 -9.41 -2.68 14.03
CA GLU A 950 -9.20 -3.03 15.44
C GLU A 950 -7.79 -2.63 15.89
N GLY A 951 -7.64 -2.15 17.13
CA GLY A 951 -6.36 -1.74 17.70
C GLY A 951 -6.45 -1.49 19.21
N ALA A 952 -5.32 -1.31 19.89
CA ALA A 952 -5.30 -0.99 21.32
C ALA A 952 -6.05 0.31 21.65
N VAL A 953 -6.06 1.26 20.71
CA VAL A 953 -6.83 2.50 20.77
C VAL A 953 -7.67 2.60 19.49
N VAL A 954 -9.00 2.64 19.66
CA VAL A 954 -9.95 2.81 18.55
C VAL A 954 -10.47 4.25 18.57
N HIS A 955 -10.54 4.88 17.41
CA HIS A 955 -11.05 6.24 17.30
C HIS A 955 -12.54 6.29 17.67
N ALA A 956 -12.91 7.14 18.62
CA ALA A 956 -14.29 7.23 19.11
C ALA A 956 -15.34 7.49 18.02
N ALA A 957 -14.97 8.14 16.91
CA ALA A 957 -15.84 8.32 15.75
C ALA A 957 -16.30 6.99 15.12
N MET A 958 -15.54 5.90 15.27
CA MET A 958 -15.92 4.56 14.77
C MET A 958 -17.20 4.02 15.40
N ASN A 959 -17.55 4.47 16.62
CA ASN A 959 -18.79 4.13 17.30
C ASN A 959 -20.01 4.84 16.68
N LYS A 960 -19.80 5.93 15.94
CA LYS A 960 -20.87 6.63 15.18
C LYS A 960 -21.10 6.01 13.80
N GLY A 961 -20.28 5.04 13.41
CA GLY A 961 -20.38 4.24 12.20
C GLY A 961 -19.57 4.78 11.02
N CYS A 962 -19.19 3.90 10.08
CA CYS A 962 -18.31 4.25 8.94
C CYS A 962 -18.84 5.42 8.09
N VAL A 963 -20.16 5.49 7.96
CA VAL A 963 -20.87 6.53 7.19
C VAL A 963 -20.87 7.90 7.88
N SER A 964 -20.28 8.06 9.07
CA SER A 964 -20.10 9.39 9.67
C SER A 964 -19.09 10.22 8.88
N CYS A 965 -18.07 9.58 8.33
CA CYS A 965 -16.98 10.22 7.59
C CYS A 965 -16.95 9.80 6.11
N HIS A 966 -17.40 8.58 5.79
CA HIS A 966 -17.43 8.09 4.42
C HIS A 966 -18.80 8.24 3.77
N ASP A 967 -18.80 8.54 2.48
CA ASP A 967 -19.95 8.38 1.61
C ASP A 967 -19.89 6.98 0.97
N PRO A 968 -20.83 6.07 1.30
CA PRO A 968 -20.81 4.71 0.81
C PRO A 968 -21.16 4.60 -0.69
N HIS A 969 -21.65 5.67 -1.32
CA HIS A 969 -21.99 5.71 -2.73
C HIS A 969 -20.90 6.41 -3.56
N GLY A 970 -20.46 7.60 -3.15
CA GLY A 970 -19.40 8.30 -3.85
C GLY A 970 -19.18 9.73 -3.37
N SER A 971 -17.94 10.20 -3.47
CA SER A 971 -17.56 11.56 -3.08
C SER A 971 -16.44 12.13 -3.95
N ASP A 972 -16.25 13.44 -3.88
CA ASP A 972 -15.13 14.10 -4.56
C ASP A 972 -13.80 13.97 -3.77
N GLY A 973 -13.90 13.64 -2.48
CA GLY A 973 -12.77 13.36 -1.60
C GLY A 973 -12.14 12.00 -1.85
N GLY A 974 -10.82 11.92 -1.71
CA GLY A 974 -10.09 10.65 -1.83
C GLY A 974 -10.57 9.60 -0.82
N LYS A 975 -10.64 8.33 -1.23
CA LYS A 975 -11.11 7.21 -0.38
C LYS A 975 -12.55 7.40 0.14
N LEU A 976 -13.41 8.05 -0.63
CA LEU A 976 -14.85 8.19 -0.37
C LEU A 976 -15.18 8.97 0.92
N ILE A 977 -14.31 9.87 1.36
CA ILE A 977 -14.64 10.78 2.47
C ILE A 977 -15.63 11.84 2.02
N LYS A 978 -16.56 12.28 2.90
CA LYS A 978 -17.64 13.21 2.50
C LYS A 978 -17.13 14.58 2.07
N GLU A 979 -16.06 15.08 2.69
CA GLU A 979 -15.45 16.35 2.32
C GLU A 979 -14.46 16.24 1.15
N ARG A 980 -14.09 17.38 0.55
CA ARG A 980 -13.11 17.41 -0.57
C ARG A 980 -11.70 17.01 -0.14
N SER A 981 -11.34 17.18 1.13
CA SER A 981 -10.04 16.80 1.69
C SER A 981 -10.17 16.11 3.04
N ILE A 982 -9.20 15.25 3.36
CA ILE A 982 -9.14 14.56 4.66
C ILE A 982 -8.98 15.54 5.83
N VAL A 983 -8.30 16.68 5.59
CA VAL A 983 -8.11 17.72 6.60
C VAL A 983 -9.44 18.40 6.93
N ASP A 984 -10.26 18.71 5.93
CA ASP A 984 -11.58 19.32 6.13
C ASP A 984 -12.53 18.34 6.83
N GLN A 985 -12.46 17.05 6.48
CA GLN A 985 -13.23 16.01 7.16
C GLN A 985 -12.88 15.90 8.65
N CYS A 986 -11.59 15.95 8.99
CA CYS A 986 -11.14 15.92 10.38
C CYS A 986 -11.52 17.19 11.16
N ARG A 987 -11.42 18.37 10.54
CA ARG A 987 -11.76 19.67 11.18
C ARG A 987 -13.20 19.79 11.64
N LYS A 988 -14.13 19.05 11.02
CA LYS A 988 -15.53 19.00 11.47
C LYS A 988 -15.70 18.54 12.91
N CYS A 989 -14.76 17.76 13.43
CA CYS A 989 -14.76 17.30 14.82
C CYS A 989 -13.56 17.83 15.61
N HIS A 990 -12.44 18.13 14.95
CA HIS A 990 -11.21 18.63 15.57
C HIS A 990 -10.95 20.09 15.19
N ALA A 991 -11.69 21.01 15.82
CA ALA A 991 -11.64 22.45 15.51
C ALA A 991 -10.34 23.13 15.98
N ASP A 992 -9.76 22.68 17.10
CA ASP A 992 -8.50 23.20 17.63
C ASP A 992 -7.31 22.36 17.18
N LEU A 993 -6.64 22.81 16.12
CA LEU A 993 -5.45 22.17 15.55
C LEU A 993 -4.14 22.80 16.03
N THR A 994 -4.18 23.78 16.95
CA THR A 994 -3.00 24.55 17.38
C THR A 994 -1.98 23.73 18.17
N LYS A 995 -2.39 22.54 18.65
CA LYS A 995 -1.57 21.62 19.45
C LYS A 995 -0.79 20.58 18.65
N HIS A 996 -0.86 20.59 17.31
CA HIS A 996 -0.17 19.61 16.46
C HIS A 996 1.23 20.09 16.04
N PHE A 997 2.21 19.18 16.05
CA PHE A 997 3.64 19.46 15.81
C PHE A 997 3.98 19.95 14.38
N HIS A 998 3.07 19.80 13.41
CA HIS A 998 3.19 20.31 12.03
C HIS A 998 1.90 21.02 11.58
N ARG A 999 2.04 22.02 10.69
CA ARG A 999 0.89 22.68 10.06
C ARG A 999 0.14 21.69 9.17
N THR A 1000 -1.19 21.73 9.18
CA THR A 1000 -2.08 20.78 8.46
C THR A 1000 -2.05 20.88 6.93
N THR A 1001 -1.23 21.77 6.38
CA THR A 1001 -1.00 21.96 4.94
C THR A 1001 0.49 22.22 4.75
N SER A 1002 1.20 21.24 4.19
CA SER A 1002 2.63 21.33 3.91
C SER A 1002 2.89 20.86 2.49
N ASP A 1003 3.65 21.64 1.73
CA ASP A 1003 4.09 21.32 0.37
C ASP A 1003 5.11 20.16 0.37
N LYS A 1004 5.63 19.82 1.56
CA LYS A 1004 6.50 18.66 1.74
C LYS A 1004 5.70 17.37 1.62
N LEU A 1005 6.25 16.48 0.81
CA LEU A 1005 5.74 15.14 0.60
C LEU A 1005 6.09 14.25 1.80
N ASP A 1006 5.16 13.40 2.18
CA ASP A 1006 5.39 12.28 3.08
C ASP A 1006 6.27 11.21 2.40
N PRO A 1007 6.70 10.16 3.11
CA PRO A 1007 7.60 9.13 2.56
C PRO A 1007 7.00 8.33 1.39
N THR A 1008 5.71 8.52 1.11
CA THR A 1008 5.00 7.92 -0.04
C THR A 1008 4.88 8.87 -1.22
N GLY A 1009 5.47 10.07 -1.13
CA GLY A 1009 5.45 11.09 -2.18
C GLY A 1009 4.15 11.89 -2.24
N ARG A 1010 3.35 11.93 -1.16
CA ARG A 1010 2.06 12.65 -1.11
C ARG A 1010 2.12 13.85 -0.17
N PRO A 1011 1.36 14.95 -0.40
CA PRO A 1011 1.31 16.08 0.54
C PRO A 1011 0.99 15.60 1.96
N MET A 1012 1.72 16.11 2.95
CA MET A 1012 1.55 15.71 4.33
C MET A 1012 0.15 16.10 4.84
N THR A 1013 -0.58 15.11 5.37
CA THR A 1013 -1.93 15.27 5.93
C THR A 1013 -1.99 14.67 7.33
N CYS A 1014 -3.12 14.82 8.04
CA CYS A 1014 -3.33 14.19 9.35
C CYS A 1014 -3.07 12.66 9.29
N THR A 1015 -3.43 12.01 8.18
CA THR A 1015 -3.26 10.56 7.98
C THR A 1015 -1.83 10.13 7.66
N SER A 1016 -0.91 11.07 7.45
CA SER A 1016 0.52 10.75 7.30
C SER A 1016 1.13 10.28 8.63
N CYS A 1017 0.52 10.67 9.76
CA CYS A 1017 0.97 10.28 11.10
C CYS A 1017 -0.11 9.56 11.91
N HIS A 1018 -1.40 9.80 11.64
CA HIS A 1018 -2.50 9.18 12.37
C HIS A 1018 -3.21 8.09 11.54
N ASP A 1019 -3.53 6.97 12.17
CA ASP A 1019 -4.56 6.07 11.68
C ASP A 1019 -5.94 6.58 12.13
N PRO A 1020 -6.81 7.05 11.23
CA PRO A 1020 -8.07 7.66 11.60
C PRO A 1020 -9.13 6.66 12.09
N HIS A 1021 -8.84 5.35 12.09
CA HIS A 1021 -9.75 4.29 12.55
C HIS A 1021 -9.29 3.68 13.87
N ALA A 1022 -8.08 3.10 13.90
CA ALA A 1022 -7.55 2.42 15.07
C ALA A 1022 -6.02 2.29 14.99
N SER A 1023 -5.36 2.32 16.15
CA SER A 1023 -3.91 2.13 16.25
C SER A 1023 -3.51 1.36 17.51
N GLN A 1024 -2.31 0.79 17.49
CA GLN A 1024 -1.63 0.25 18.67
C GLN A 1024 -0.99 1.34 19.55
N PHE A 1025 -0.87 2.58 19.05
CA PHE A 1025 -0.17 3.68 19.72
C PHE A 1025 -1.15 4.76 20.19
N HIS A 1026 -0.83 5.38 21.33
CA HIS A 1026 -1.64 6.48 21.90
C HIS A 1026 -1.79 7.64 20.90
N GLY A 1027 -2.92 8.34 20.95
CA GLY A 1027 -3.21 9.42 20.00
C GLY A 1027 -3.44 8.97 18.56
N LEU A 1028 -3.70 7.67 18.34
CA LEU A 1028 -3.96 7.07 17.03
C LEU A 1028 -2.78 7.17 16.05
N LEU A 1029 -1.54 7.18 16.54
CA LEU A 1029 -0.36 7.32 15.67
C LEU A 1029 -0.09 6.05 14.87
N ASN A 1030 0.41 6.15 13.63
CA ASN A 1030 0.63 4.98 12.78
C ASN A 1030 1.92 4.19 13.08
N ARG A 1031 2.84 4.76 13.89
CA ARG A 1031 4.10 4.14 14.36
C ARG A 1031 4.46 4.63 15.77
N ASP A 1032 5.49 4.02 16.38
CA ASP A 1032 5.96 4.40 17.72
C ASP A 1032 6.44 5.88 17.74
N PRO A 1033 5.85 6.76 18.58
CA PRO A 1033 6.22 8.17 18.67
C PRO A 1033 7.64 8.44 19.17
N LYS A 1034 8.29 7.48 19.84
CA LYS A 1034 9.61 7.72 20.45
C LYS A 1034 10.72 7.90 19.41
N ARG A 1035 10.61 7.26 18.25
CA ARG A 1035 11.64 7.34 17.21
C ARG A 1035 11.13 6.99 15.82
N GLU A 1036 10.43 5.86 15.71
CA GLU A 1036 10.04 5.27 14.43
C GLU A 1036 9.12 6.16 13.61
N LEU A 1037 8.21 6.90 14.26
CA LEU A 1037 7.33 7.88 13.61
C LEU A 1037 8.10 9.05 12.98
N CYS A 1038 9.14 9.53 13.68
CA CYS A 1038 9.88 10.73 13.30
C CYS A 1038 10.91 10.41 12.21
N THR A 1039 11.58 9.25 12.30
CA THR A 1039 12.61 8.83 11.34
C THR A 1039 12.08 8.45 9.97
N GLN A 1040 10.75 8.42 9.78
CA GLN A 1040 10.17 8.19 8.46
C GLN A 1040 10.49 9.33 7.49
N CYS A 1041 10.60 10.56 8.01
CA CYS A 1041 10.75 11.78 7.24
C CYS A 1041 12.02 12.55 7.60
N HIS A 1042 12.61 12.28 8.77
CA HIS A 1042 13.78 12.97 9.29
C HIS A 1042 14.97 12.03 9.40
N ASP A 1043 16.13 12.47 8.92
CA ASP A 1043 17.38 11.72 9.07
C ASP A 1043 17.75 11.63 10.56
N SER A 1044 18.07 10.42 11.01
CA SER A 1044 18.58 10.11 12.35
C SER A 1044 19.88 10.85 12.72
N SER A 1045 20.59 11.43 11.75
CA SER A 1045 21.78 12.25 11.97
C SER A 1045 21.49 13.68 12.47
N MET A 1046 20.22 14.12 12.49
CA MET A 1046 19.83 15.50 12.84
C MET A 1046 19.51 15.73 14.33
N VAL A 1047 19.82 14.77 15.21
CA VAL A 1047 19.75 14.98 16.66
C VAL A 1047 21.06 15.65 17.10
N PRO A 1048 21.05 16.81 17.77
CA PRO A 1048 22.24 17.30 18.45
C PRO A 1048 22.70 16.22 19.42
N GLN A 1049 23.94 15.75 19.28
CA GLN A 1049 24.62 15.06 20.37
C GLN A 1049 24.73 16.10 21.50
N ASP A 1050 23.76 16.10 22.40
CA ASP A 1050 23.82 16.92 23.60
C ASP A 1050 25.04 16.44 24.38
N GLY A 1051 26.10 17.24 24.26
CA GLY A 1051 27.31 17.06 25.03
C GLY A 1051 27.01 17.17 26.51
N ASN A 1052 27.66 16.28 27.25
CA ASN A 1052 28.04 16.42 28.65
C ASN A 1052 27.03 15.94 29.72
N THR A 1053 27.06 14.64 29.99
CA THR A 1053 27.35 14.17 31.36
C THR A 1053 28.44 13.10 31.28
N GLY A 1054 29.65 13.49 31.68
CA GLY A 1054 30.82 12.62 31.75
C GLY A 1054 30.65 11.45 32.73
N GLY A 1055 31.33 10.35 32.38
CA GLY A 1055 31.46 9.15 33.19
C GLY A 1055 32.17 8.05 32.40
N ALA A 1056 33.51 8.13 32.39
CA ALA A 1056 34.54 7.09 32.17
C ALA A 1056 34.07 5.63 31.94
N SER A 1057 34.68 4.75 31.14
CA SER A 1057 35.97 4.73 30.44
C SER A 1057 36.17 3.35 29.78
N HIS A 1058 36.72 3.34 28.55
CA HIS A 1058 37.74 2.41 27.99
C HIS A 1058 37.30 0.97 27.62
N GLY A 1059 37.76 0.34 26.53
CA GLY A 1059 38.76 0.62 25.48
C GLY A 1059 38.57 -0.44 24.37
N GLY A 1060 38.79 -0.16 23.08
CA GLY A 1060 40.11 -0.16 22.42
C GLY A 1060 40.47 -1.59 21.95
N GLY A 1061 40.80 -1.91 20.70
CA GLY A 1061 41.12 -1.11 19.52
C GLY A 1061 41.06 -1.94 18.22
N GLY A 1062 41.31 -1.28 17.08
CA GLY A 1062 41.23 -1.82 15.70
C GLY A 1062 42.42 -2.72 15.31
N PRO A 1063 42.96 -2.68 14.06
CA PRO A 1063 42.52 -1.97 12.85
C PRO A 1063 42.48 -2.83 11.56
N ARG A 1064 41.60 -2.51 10.61
CA ARG A 1064 41.85 -2.35 9.15
C ARG A 1064 40.55 -2.09 8.41
#